data_AF-A0A7K7Y3L7-F1
#
_entry.id   AF-A0A7K7Y3L7-F1
#
_cell.length_a   1.000
_cell.length_b   1.000
_cell.length_c   1.000
_cell.angle_alpha   90.00
_cell.angle_beta   90.00
_cell.angle_gamma   90.00
#
_symmetry.space_group_name_H-M   'P 1'
#
loop_
_entity.id
_entity.type
_entity.pdbx_description
1 polymer ?
#
loop_
_entity_poly.entity_id
_entity_poly.type
_entity_poly.pdbx_seq_one_letter_code
_entity_poly.pdbx_strand_id
1 'polypeptide(L)'
;MQDGSLRAYPLDDKGVSVGALKDYWYLNVHDNDNGQIRGICCSHDGGSLITCGGDGNIFTFYLWSEEELPKELKARIPPPRSGLEKEKATEDIKDPDAYTIEEYKQKKEYERKMKEAEEKKNKKREELSALRQEFVFLFQKNQELPKHMQLHREEFEMDRRIFEELDRQKLQRIQLVQKELAWEHEKQLIGLQKLQTQFQDSLEFTFTVHAIQSNHQISTYSLQTVSEKYTQDKKHEDDKLAVLKEKWTAFKEAEQVEEISRETSPVHREVRKPTTRYIESRREKIRRLVEKYDALKAKIMKRRADWHELYKSKPRDNYENSRDSEEIKEAQENIGCYRLKTATNYTLTEDERISTEKKMMQLATLEDLIHKTKVNMNEEIVSLRDLKVSVINEIKSLVKEVKSIQASLDVSEHLPIPPIPQLHPDEVPEKIVEYNSDVLLKFKAEQEAKAKLKEPLEGCPSSRAFRHVFLQTPPVEESDPMAKAGDASAVVTEEQNASEMEEAEPTETELEILKREKIKNLYLQETLIKKINTLVINFDAELHLLRHKKLKMDVQMKSADLLCITCCEELLILKKLEIHEDLLEEQICALINEQEDIQSKLKSYLAQIEDRKCEIVMLQERKKALYASFKASLGEDNEFADFLTNILKKEVECVEKDEVGREADEENENEEEDDEKPDLKTDEENGGSEDVVFGESVCPEGCSEDLFLNTIQLQQQRIRIEKDLAEEKKVAADLKKEYNALAIKAKEVETSLDTANRELEAFQWEKLHRLNELYVVVPLRLHQVKCLVDGEMPRDFSQTLVFTNKSLQYLKKRIVDLRNEKIMQREIHKKAKEQHKQLLQEKKEMEIEIQRLEERCNHLMMEKFGRLVDFEAVQAHSVNIPMEQMKVRIMEKEYEHFVELKEWEERIIDLQHQLTKLTRENTSKLHQLDRFCCEKHQLETELESLTTDQSREFEGTQSADTDETARLQSQLMHLTYEVAFLREQISW
;
A
#
# COMPACT_ATOMS: atom_id res chain seq x y z
N MET A 1 22.78 -11.02 112.14
CA MET A 1 24.12 -11.25 111.55
C MET A 1 23.93 -11.22 110.04
N GLN A 2 24.91 -10.75 109.25
CA GLN A 2 24.68 -10.52 107.80
C GLN A 2 24.68 -11.83 107.03
N ASP A 3 25.77 -12.60 107.09
CA ASP A 3 25.74 -14.04 106.81
C ASP A 3 24.77 -14.74 107.78
N GLY A 4 23.98 -15.70 107.27
CA GLY A 4 22.82 -16.36 107.90
C GLY A 4 23.11 -17.28 109.11
N SER A 5 24.22 -17.02 109.78
CA SER A 5 24.82 -17.88 110.80
C SER A 5 24.54 -17.43 112.23
N LEU A 6 24.41 -18.42 113.11
CA LEU A 6 24.27 -18.29 114.54
C LEU A 6 25.61 -18.67 115.22
N ARG A 7 26.03 -17.89 116.22
CA ARG A 7 27.23 -18.16 117.02
C ARG A 7 26.89 -18.12 118.51
N ALA A 8 27.29 -19.14 119.25
CA ALA A 8 27.10 -19.25 120.69
C ALA A 8 28.45 -19.48 121.39
N TYR A 9 28.66 -18.79 122.51
CA TYR A 9 29.87 -18.83 123.31
C TYR A 9 29.49 -19.23 124.75
N PRO A 10 30.18 -20.20 125.38
CA PRO A 10 30.04 -20.45 126.81
C PRO A 10 30.67 -19.29 127.61
N LEU A 11 30.17 -19.05 128.82
CA LEU A 11 30.59 -17.96 129.71
C LEU A 11 30.73 -18.48 131.14
N ASP A 12 31.96 -18.43 131.66
CA ASP A 12 32.24 -18.69 133.08
C ASP A 12 31.99 -17.45 133.95
N ASP A 13 31.53 -17.65 135.19
CA ASP A 13 31.06 -16.64 136.16
C ASP A 13 32.09 -15.61 136.67
N LYS A 14 33.24 -15.44 136.00
CA LYS A 14 34.30 -14.47 136.40
C LYS A 14 34.73 -13.49 135.31
N GLY A 15 33.77 -13.10 134.47
CA GLY A 15 33.85 -11.93 133.60
C GLY A 15 34.60 -12.16 132.28
N VAL A 16 34.36 -11.28 131.31
CA VAL A 16 34.80 -11.45 129.93
C VAL A 16 36.31 -11.27 129.79
N SER A 17 37.07 -12.36 129.90
CA SER A 17 38.46 -12.41 129.48
C SER A 17 38.57 -12.93 128.05
N VAL A 18 39.46 -12.32 127.25
CA VAL A 18 39.60 -12.60 125.80
C VAL A 18 40.04 -14.05 125.50
N GLY A 19 40.55 -14.78 126.50
CA GLY A 19 40.94 -16.19 126.37
C GLY A 19 39.75 -17.14 126.15
N ALA A 20 38.59 -16.87 126.77
CA ALA A 20 37.43 -17.77 126.73
C ALA A 20 36.67 -17.75 125.38
N LEU A 21 36.81 -16.67 124.60
CA LEU A 21 36.09 -16.47 123.34
C LEU A 21 36.63 -17.31 122.15
N LYS A 22 37.50 -18.29 122.41
CA LYS A 22 38.05 -19.19 121.38
C LYS A 22 37.17 -20.40 121.09
N ASP A 23 36.54 -20.95 122.12
CA ASP A 23 35.69 -22.13 121.98
C ASP A 23 34.25 -21.66 121.78
N TYR A 24 33.74 -21.78 120.54
CA TYR A 24 32.42 -21.31 120.18
C TYR A 24 31.74 -22.28 119.22
N TRP A 25 30.43 -22.40 119.37
CA TRP A 25 29.60 -23.16 118.45
C TRP A 25 29.12 -22.25 117.32
N TYR A 26 29.26 -22.72 116.09
CA TYR A 26 28.87 -22.03 114.86
C TYR A 26 27.95 -22.95 114.06
N LEU A 27 26.79 -22.46 113.67
CA LEU A 27 25.91 -23.13 112.71
C LEU A 27 25.36 -22.11 111.72
N ASN A 28 25.35 -22.46 110.43
CA ASN A 28 24.66 -21.67 109.42
C ASN A 28 23.22 -22.18 109.31
N VAL A 29 22.23 -21.29 109.48
CA VAL A 29 20.84 -21.67 109.81
C VAL A 29 19.84 -21.14 108.78
N HIS A 30 19.98 -19.87 108.41
CA HIS A 30 19.17 -19.23 107.39
C HIS A 30 19.94 -19.15 106.07
N ASP A 31 19.25 -18.85 104.97
CA ASP A 31 19.90 -18.71 103.66
C ASP A 31 21.03 -17.66 103.69
N ASN A 32 22.13 -17.95 103.00
CA ASN A 32 23.37 -17.19 103.16
C ASN A 32 23.30 -15.81 102.49
N ASP A 33 22.61 -15.72 101.35
CA ASP A 33 22.57 -14.52 100.52
C ASP A 33 21.36 -13.62 100.85
N ASN A 34 20.21 -14.20 101.22
CA ASN A 34 18.99 -13.44 101.57
C ASN A 34 18.52 -13.61 103.04
N GLY A 35 18.96 -14.65 103.74
CA GLY A 35 18.46 -15.04 105.06
C GLY A 35 19.09 -14.33 106.26
N GLN A 36 19.47 -13.06 106.13
CA GLN A 36 20.15 -12.32 107.21
C GLN A 36 19.38 -12.40 108.54
N ILE A 37 20.01 -12.86 109.63
CA ILE A 37 19.30 -13.05 110.91
C ILE A 37 18.93 -11.68 111.49
N ARG A 38 17.61 -11.39 111.51
CA ARG A 38 17.01 -10.14 111.97
C ARG A 38 16.65 -10.13 113.44
N GLY A 39 16.37 -11.29 114.04
CA GLY A 39 16.03 -11.41 115.45
C GLY A 39 16.50 -12.74 116.04
N ILE A 40 16.96 -12.68 117.29
CA ILE A 40 17.34 -13.84 118.11
C ILE A 40 16.74 -13.61 119.51
N CYS A 41 16.04 -14.60 120.06
CA CYS A 41 15.40 -14.48 121.37
C CYS A 41 15.33 -15.84 122.08
N CYS A 42 15.63 -15.89 123.37
CA CYS A 42 15.40 -17.09 124.18
C CYS A 42 13.92 -17.21 124.57
N SER A 43 13.42 -18.44 124.70
CA SER A 43 12.19 -18.70 125.43
C SER A 43 12.31 -18.19 126.86
N HIS A 44 11.20 -17.74 127.46
CA HIS A 44 11.12 -17.29 128.85
C HIS A 44 11.78 -18.27 129.84
N ASP A 45 11.66 -19.57 129.59
CA ASP A 45 12.12 -20.64 130.47
C ASP A 45 13.58 -21.08 130.19
N GLY A 46 14.32 -20.33 129.38
CA GLY A 46 15.75 -20.53 129.07
C GLY A 46 16.09 -21.71 128.15
N GLY A 47 15.32 -22.79 128.19
CA GLY A 47 15.60 -24.06 127.47
C GLY A 47 15.43 -24.04 125.95
N SER A 48 15.17 -22.90 125.31
CA SER A 48 15.09 -22.78 123.85
C SER A 48 15.53 -21.42 123.33
N LEU A 49 16.09 -21.40 122.12
CA LEU A 49 16.60 -20.24 121.40
C LEU A 49 15.94 -20.16 120.03
N ILE A 50 15.27 -19.04 119.75
CA ILE A 50 14.51 -18.82 118.50
C ILE A 50 15.27 -17.81 117.63
N THR A 51 15.47 -18.12 116.35
CA THR A 51 16.06 -17.23 115.34
C THR A 51 15.06 -16.93 114.22
N CYS A 52 15.05 -15.69 113.74
CA CYS A 52 14.19 -15.20 112.66
C CYS A 52 15.03 -14.52 111.57
N GLY A 53 14.89 -14.98 110.33
CA GLY A 53 15.71 -14.56 109.20
C GLY A 53 14.99 -13.62 108.22
N GLY A 54 15.79 -12.94 107.39
CA GLY A 54 15.30 -12.13 106.26
C GLY A 54 14.61 -12.96 105.15
N ASP A 55 14.80 -14.27 105.16
CA ASP A 55 14.15 -15.27 104.30
C ASP A 55 12.69 -15.57 104.72
N GLY A 56 12.24 -15.04 105.87
CA GLY A 56 10.92 -15.28 106.42
C GLY A 56 10.79 -16.57 107.24
N ASN A 57 11.88 -17.33 107.38
CA ASN A 57 11.90 -18.54 108.21
C ASN A 57 12.13 -18.19 109.69
N ILE A 58 11.58 -19.03 110.57
CA ILE A 58 11.80 -18.98 112.02
C ILE A 58 12.19 -20.37 112.48
N PHE A 59 13.35 -20.50 113.14
CA PHE A 59 13.85 -21.77 113.69
C PHE A 59 13.94 -21.71 115.21
N THR A 60 13.55 -22.80 115.87
CA THR A 60 13.65 -22.96 117.32
C THR A 60 14.63 -24.08 117.64
N PHE A 61 15.69 -23.74 118.37
CA PHE A 61 16.68 -24.66 118.90
C PHE A 61 16.36 -24.96 120.36
N TYR A 62 16.43 -26.23 120.77
CA TYR A 62 16.35 -26.61 122.17
C TYR A 62 17.77 -26.62 122.77
N LEU A 63 17.93 -25.99 123.93
CA LEU A 63 19.19 -25.95 124.69
C LEU A 63 19.10 -27.02 125.78
N TRP A 64 19.70 -28.19 125.52
CA TRP A 64 19.76 -29.31 126.46
C TRP A 64 20.98 -29.20 127.38
N SER A 65 20.84 -29.63 128.63
CA SER A 65 21.96 -29.82 129.55
C SER A 65 22.63 -31.19 129.32
N GLU A 66 23.85 -31.34 129.82
CA GLU A 66 24.71 -32.50 129.52
C GLU A 66 24.22 -33.83 130.13
N GLU A 67 23.24 -33.78 131.05
CA GLU A 67 22.70 -34.97 131.74
C GLU A 67 21.51 -35.65 131.03
N GLU A 68 20.84 -34.99 130.07
CA GLU A 68 19.59 -35.49 129.45
C GLU A 68 19.75 -36.18 128.07
N LEU A 69 20.98 -36.51 127.65
CA LEU A 69 21.24 -37.13 126.33
C LEU A 69 20.83 -38.63 126.25
N PRO A 70 19.91 -39.03 125.35
CA PRO A 70 19.54 -40.45 125.16
C PRO A 70 20.65 -41.27 124.49
N LYS A 71 20.82 -42.52 124.93
CA LYS A 71 21.96 -43.37 124.54
C LYS A 71 21.89 -43.89 123.09
N GLU A 72 22.80 -43.38 122.26
CA GLU A 72 23.40 -44.00 121.05
C GLU A 72 22.48 -44.78 120.07
N LEU A 73 21.89 -44.08 119.10
CA LEU A 73 21.43 -44.72 117.85
C LEU A 73 22.61 -45.01 116.91
N LYS A 74 23.25 -46.17 117.08
CA LYS A 74 24.42 -46.59 116.27
C LYS A 74 24.06 -46.91 114.82
N ALA A 75 24.38 -45.99 113.92
CA ALA A 75 24.37 -46.24 112.47
C ALA A 75 25.42 -47.31 112.10
N ARG A 76 25.03 -48.32 111.32
CA ARG A 76 25.96 -49.34 110.80
C ARG A 76 26.78 -48.77 109.64
N ILE A 77 28.00 -48.31 109.95
CA ILE A 77 29.05 -48.13 108.95
C ILE A 77 29.54 -49.53 108.53
N PRO A 78 29.57 -49.89 107.23
CA PRO A 78 30.17 -51.14 106.78
C PRO A 78 31.69 -51.09 106.94
N PRO A 79 32.37 -52.22 107.24
CA PRO A 79 33.82 -52.24 107.38
C PRO A 79 34.51 -51.88 106.06
N PRO A 80 35.68 -51.20 106.09
CA PRO A 80 36.45 -50.92 104.88
C PRO A 80 36.88 -52.23 104.22
N ARG A 81 36.74 -52.33 102.89
CA ARG A 81 37.19 -53.50 102.13
C ARG A 81 38.72 -53.59 102.15
N SER A 82 39.25 -54.58 102.86
CA SER A 82 40.65 -55.00 102.75
C SER A 82 40.88 -55.61 101.35
N GLY A 83 41.58 -54.88 100.48
CA GLY A 83 41.87 -55.33 99.11
C GLY A 83 42.29 -54.24 98.11
N LEU A 84 42.10 -52.96 98.44
CA LEU A 84 42.32 -51.82 97.52
C LEU A 84 43.79 -51.64 97.05
N GLU A 85 44.77 -52.29 97.67
CA GLU A 85 46.18 -52.30 97.19
C GLU A 85 46.40 -53.15 95.92
N LYS A 86 45.36 -53.78 95.37
CA LYS A 86 45.44 -54.57 94.12
C LYS A 86 44.43 -54.17 93.03
N GLU A 87 43.62 -53.15 93.26
CA GLU A 87 42.90 -52.48 92.16
C GLU A 87 43.88 -51.50 91.50
N LYS A 88 44.11 -51.65 90.19
CA LYS A 88 44.85 -50.63 89.43
C LYS A 88 44.05 -49.32 89.50
N ALA A 89 44.75 -48.19 89.64
CA ALA A 89 44.13 -46.90 89.40
C ALA A 89 43.42 -46.92 88.03
N THR A 90 42.12 -46.61 88.02
CA THR A 90 41.32 -46.55 86.81
C THR A 90 41.94 -45.52 85.87
N GLU A 91 42.28 -45.92 84.65
CA GLU A 91 42.76 -44.97 83.65
C GLU A 91 41.67 -43.94 83.36
N ASP A 92 42.07 -42.67 83.30
CA ASP A 92 41.17 -41.56 83.03
C ASP A 92 40.57 -41.68 81.62
N ILE A 93 39.37 -41.11 81.41
CA ILE A 93 38.62 -41.30 80.17
C ILE A 93 39.28 -40.48 79.05
N LYS A 94 40.00 -41.18 78.15
CA LYS A 94 40.78 -40.58 77.04
C LYS A 94 39.98 -40.32 75.76
N ASP A 95 38.68 -40.63 75.76
CA ASP A 95 37.80 -40.60 74.59
C ASP A 95 36.98 -39.29 74.61
N PRO A 96 37.19 -38.34 73.68
CA PRO A 96 36.70 -36.96 73.82
C PRO A 96 35.18 -36.82 73.68
N ASP A 97 34.48 -37.80 73.10
CA ASP A 97 33.01 -37.83 73.00
C ASP A 97 32.34 -38.56 74.19
N ALA A 98 33.12 -39.12 75.12
CA ALA A 98 32.59 -39.81 76.29
C ALA A 98 32.22 -38.81 77.39
N TYR A 99 30.91 -38.68 77.69
CA TYR A 99 30.38 -37.78 78.70
C TYR A 99 31.18 -37.83 80.01
N THR A 100 31.59 -36.65 80.49
CA THR A 100 32.20 -36.45 81.80
C THR A 100 31.28 -37.04 82.88
N ILE A 101 31.84 -37.53 84.00
CA ILE A 101 31.06 -38.16 85.09
C ILE A 101 29.94 -37.23 85.58
N GLU A 102 30.16 -35.92 85.58
CA GLU A 102 29.14 -34.92 85.89
C GLU A 102 28.07 -34.75 84.80
N GLU A 103 28.46 -34.73 83.52
CA GLU A 103 27.53 -34.65 82.39
C GLU A 103 26.65 -35.90 82.29
N TYR A 104 27.22 -37.09 82.50
CA TYR A 104 26.46 -38.34 82.58
C TYR A 104 25.47 -38.30 83.77
N LYS A 105 25.88 -37.74 84.91
CA LYS A 105 24.99 -37.52 86.07
C LYS A 105 23.88 -36.51 85.75
N GLN A 106 24.18 -35.40 85.06
CA GLN A 106 23.20 -34.41 84.61
C GLN A 106 22.23 -34.97 83.57
N LYS A 107 22.73 -35.74 82.60
CA LYS A 107 21.92 -36.41 81.58
C LYS A 107 21.00 -37.46 82.21
N LYS A 108 21.50 -38.26 83.15
CA LYS A 108 20.69 -39.22 83.92
C LYS A 108 19.66 -38.55 84.84
N GLU A 109 19.99 -37.39 85.41
CA GLU A 109 19.06 -36.49 86.12
C GLU A 109 17.95 -35.97 85.19
N TYR A 110 18.30 -35.56 83.97
CA TYR A 110 17.37 -35.09 82.94
C TYR A 110 16.48 -36.22 82.40
N GLU A 111 17.05 -37.38 82.07
CA GLU A 111 16.32 -38.59 81.68
C GLU A 111 15.37 -39.06 82.78
N ARG A 112 15.77 -38.98 84.07
CA ARG A 112 14.86 -39.19 85.21
C ARG A 112 13.72 -38.18 85.19
N LYS A 113 13.99 -36.87 85.06
CA LYS A 113 12.96 -35.82 85.03
C LYS A 113 12.00 -35.97 83.84
N MET A 114 12.52 -36.35 82.68
CA MET A 114 11.74 -36.65 81.48
C MET A 114 10.88 -37.89 81.69
N LYS A 115 11.43 -38.98 82.23
CA LYS A 115 10.66 -40.18 82.57
C LYS A 115 9.57 -39.89 83.61
N GLU A 116 9.87 -39.13 84.67
CA GLU A 116 8.87 -38.70 85.64
C GLU A 116 7.77 -37.82 85.00
N ALA A 117 8.13 -36.97 84.03
CA ALA A 117 7.18 -36.17 83.26
C ALA A 117 6.34 -37.03 82.30
N GLU A 118 6.91 -38.09 81.72
CA GLU A 118 6.19 -39.06 80.88
C GLU A 118 5.29 -39.98 81.69
N GLU A 119 5.72 -40.44 82.88
CA GLU A 119 4.87 -41.16 83.83
C GLU A 119 3.71 -40.27 84.30
N LYS A 120 3.93 -38.98 84.56
CA LYS A 120 2.87 -38.00 84.84
C LYS A 120 1.94 -37.78 83.64
N LYS A 121 2.47 -37.69 82.41
CA LYS A 121 1.67 -37.61 81.17
C LYS A 121 0.86 -38.87 80.92
N ASN A 122 1.40 -40.07 81.20
CA ASN A 122 0.73 -41.35 81.01
C ASN A 122 -0.39 -41.53 82.04
N LYS A 123 -0.15 -41.22 83.32
CA LYS A 123 -1.22 -41.14 84.33
C LYS A 123 -2.33 -40.17 83.92
N LYS A 124 -2.00 -38.99 83.37
CA LYS A 124 -3.00 -38.05 82.83
C LYS A 124 -3.70 -38.55 81.55
N ARG A 125 -3.05 -39.38 80.72
CA ARG A 125 -3.68 -40.07 79.58
C ARG A 125 -4.61 -41.19 80.03
N GLU A 126 -4.24 -41.93 81.06
CA GLU A 126 -5.04 -42.97 81.71
C GLU A 126 -6.30 -42.34 82.33
N GLU A 127 -6.16 -41.28 83.13
CA GLU A 127 -7.28 -40.47 83.65
C GLU A 127 -8.19 -39.97 82.53
N LEU A 128 -7.64 -39.36 81.47
CA LEU A 128 -8.43 -38.90 80.32
C LEU A 128 -9.08 -40.05 79.54
N SER A 129 -8.51 -41.26 79.55
CA SER A 129 -9.11 -42.43 78.91
C SER A 129 -10.28 -42.98 79.71
N ALA A 130 -10.18 -43.00 81.05
CA ALA A 130 -11.27 -43.34 81.95
C ALA A 130 -12.43 -42.34 81.82
N LEU A 131 -12.14 -41.03 81.90
CA LEU A 131 -13.13 -39.97 81.72
C LEU A 131 -13.82 -40.01 80.34
N ARG A 132 -13.11 -40.45 79.29
CA ARG A 132 -13.70 -40.67 77.95
C ARG A 132 -14.60 -41.91 77.91
N GLN A 133 -14.23 -43.00 78.59
CA GLN A 133 -15.07 -44.18 78.71
C GLN A 133 -16.33 -43.88 79.52
N GLU A 134 -16.21 -43.14 80.62
CA GLU A 134 -17.33 -42.62 81.42
C GLU A 134 -18.25 -41.71 80.57
N PHE A 135 -17.69 -40.78 79.79
CA PHE A 135 -18.48 -39.93 78.90
C PHE A 135 -19.21 -40.72 77.80
N VAL A 136 -18.56 -41.71 77.18
CA VAL A 136 -19.20 -42.59 76.19
C VAL A 136 -20.31 -43.43 76.83
N PHE A 137 -20.11 -43.93 78.05
CA PHE A 137 -21.11 -44.67 78.82
C PHE A 137 -22.31 -43.79 79.23
N LEU A 138 -22.08 -42.54 79.60
CA LEU A 138 -23.14 -41.54 79.84
C LEU A 138 -23.91 -41.24 78.56
N PHE A 139 -23.21 -41.09 77.42
CA PHE A 139 -23.84 -40.85 76.12
C PHE A 139 -24.69 -42.05 75.66
N GLN A 140 -24.21 -43.27 75.84
CA GLN A 140 -24.97 -44.52 75.59
C GLN A 140 -26.23 -44.58 76.46
N LYS A 141 -26.11 -44.34 77.77
CA LYS A 141 -27.28 -44.27 78.66
C LYS A 141 -28.28 -43.17 78.30
N ASN A 142 -27.81 -42.05 77.78
CA ASN A 142 -28.69 -41.00 77.28
C ASN A 142 -29.46 -41.44 76.01
N GLN A 143 -28.86 -42.28 75.15
CA GLN A 143 -29.56 -42.87 74.00
C GLN A 143 -30.54 -43.98 74.38
N GLU A 144 -30.35 -44.65 75.53
CA GLU A 144 -31.28 -45.65 76.08
C GLU A 144 -32.57 -45.02 76.65
N LEU A 145 -32.59 -43.71 76.91
CA LEU A 145 -33.78 -43.00 77.40
C LEU A 145 -34.82 -42.75 76.29
N PRO A 146 -36.12 -42.64 76.61
CA PRO A 146 -37.16 -42.24 75.65
C PRO A 146 -36.86 -40.87 75.01
N LYS A 147 -37.21 -40.67 73.72
CA LYS A 147 -36.89 -39.46 72.92
C LYS A 147 -37.19 -38.10 73.60
N HIS A 148 -38.10 -38.02 74.57
CA HIS A 148 -38.46 -36.80 75.31
C HIS A 148 -37.71 -36.59 76.65
N MET A 149 -36.85 -37.54 77.04
CA MET A 149 -35.96 -37.45 78.21
C MET A 149 -34.48 -37.52 77.83
N GLN A 150 -34.15 -37.64 76.54
CA GLN A 150 -32.77 -37.59 76.05
C GLN A 150 -32.26 -36.14 76.13
N LEU A 151 -31.14 -35.92 76.81
CA LEU A 151 -30.44 -34.65 76.80
C LEU A 151 -29.86 -34.38 75.40
N HIS A 152 -29.98 -33.15 74.92
CA HIS A 152 -29.37 -32.73 73.65
C HIS A 152 -27.85 -32.56 73.80
N ARG A 153 -27.10 -32.68 72.69
CA ARG A 153 -25.62 -32.59 72.72
C ARG A 153 -25.10 -31.29 73.33
N GLU A 154 -25.82 -30.20 73.09
CA GLU A 154 -25.55 -28.86 73.61
C GLU A 154 -25.63 -28.79 75.16
N GLU A 155 -26.40 -29.67 75.80
CA GLU A 155 -26.55 -29.73 77.26
C GLU A 155 -25.38 -30.47 77.95
N PHE A 156 -24.55 -31.19 77.19
CA PHE A 156 -23.29 -31.76 77.66
C PHE A 156 -22.10 -30.78 77.56
N GLU A 157 -22.29 -29.59 76.97
CA GLU A 157 -21.23 -28.58 76.80
C GLU A 157 -21.08 -27.68 78.04
N MET A 158 -20.31 -28.15 79.03
CA MET A 158 -20.13 -27.47 80.34
C MET A 158 -19.69 -25.99 80.27
N ASP A 159 -18.90 -25.59 79.26
CA ASP A 159 -18.66 -24.19 78.91
C ASP A 159 -18.31 -24.06 77.41
N ARG A 160 -19.24 -23.48 76.65
CA ARG A 160 -19.09 -23.17 75.22
C ARG A 160 -17.85 -22.35 74.89
N ARG A 161 -17.35 -21.51 75.81
CA ARG A 161 -16.12 -20.71 75.61
C ARG A 161 -14.89 -21.59 75.41
N ILE A 162 -14.87 -22.80 75.97
CA ILE A 162 -13.77 -23.76 75.78
C ILE A 162 -13.78 -24.29 74.35
N PHE A 163 -14.96 -24.55 73.76
CA PHE A 163 -15.08 -24.95 72.37
C PHE A 163 -14.74 -23.81 71.40
N GLU A 164 -15.23 -22.59 71.66
CA GLU A 164 -14.91 -21.40 70.85
C GLU A 164 -13.39 -21.08 70.90
N GLU A 165 -12.74 -21.25 72.05
CA GLU A 165 -11.28 -21.12 72.18
C GLU A 165 -10.51 -22.25 71.49
N LEU A 166 -10.99 -23.50 71.59
CA LEU A 166 -10.40 -24.63 70.87
C LEU A 166 -10.54 -24.46 69.35
N ASP A 167 -11.65 -23.94 68.85
CA ASP A 167 -11.86 -23.66 67.43
C ASP A 167 -11.04 -22.46 66.96
N ARG A 168 -10.88 -21.42 67.79
CA ARG A 168 -9.92 -20.33 67.54
C ARG A 168 -8.49 -20.88 67.43
N GLN A 169 -8.08 -21.79 68.30
CA GLN A 169 -6.76 -22.44 68.24
C GLN A 169 -6.62 -23.40 67.06
N LYS A 170 -7.66 -24.16 66.68
CA LYS A 170 -7.68 -24.97 65.45
C LYS A 170 -7.49 -24.07 64.22
N LEU A 171 -8.26 -22.98 64.12
CA LEU A 171 -8.19 -22.05 63.00
C LEU A 171 -6.83 -21.35 62.92
N GLN A 172 -6.25 -20.93 64.05
CA GLN A 172 -4.89 -20.39 64.09
C GLN A 172 -3.83 -21.40 63.63
N ARG A 173 -3.95 -22.69 64.03
CA ARG A 173 -3.07 -23.77 63.55
C ARG A 173 -3.25 -24.05 62.06
N ILE A 174 -4.49 -24.05 61.55
CA ILE A 174 -4.79 -24.19 60.12
C ILE A 174 -4.19 -23.02 59.34
N GLN A 175 -4.34 -21.78 59.81
CA GLN A 175 -3.73 -20.59 59.19
C GLN A 175 -2.20 -20.60 59.24
N LEU A 176 -1.60 -21.16 60.29
CA LEU A 176 -0.15 -21.32 60.41
C LEU A 176 0.37 -22.37 59.42
N VAL A 177 -0.25 -23.54 59.37
CA VAL A 177 0.06 -24.60 58.39
C VAL A 177 -0.19 -24.12 56.95
N GLN A 178 -1.25 -23.34 56.70
CA GLN A 178 -1.50 -22.71 55.40
C GLN A 178 -0.41 -21.70 55.02
N LYS A 179 0.20 -20.99 55.96
CA LYS A 179 1.33 -20.09 55.70
C LYS A 179 2.64 -20.86 55.45
N GLU A 180 2.89 -21.92 56.20
CA GLU A 180 4.05 -22.81 56.01
C GLU A 180 3.98 -23.51 54.64
N LEU A 181 2.81 -24.04 54.28
CA LEU A 181 2.57 -24.71 53.00
C LEU A 181 2.25 -23.75 51.84
N ALA A 182 2.13 -22.43 52.07
CA ALA A 182 1.72 -21.47 51.03
C ALA A 182 2.63 -21.52 49.79
N TRP A 183 3.94 -21.58 50.01
CA TRP A 183 4.92 -21.67 48.92
C TRP A 183 4.87 -23.03 48.20
N GLU A 184 4.62 -24.12 48.92
CA GLU A 184 4.47 -25.45 48.29
C GLU A 184 3.18 -25.52 47.47
N HIS A 185 2.07 -25.02 48.00
CA HIS A 185 0.80 -24.89 47.28
C HIS A 185 0.98 -24.08 46.00
N GLU A 186 1.56 -22.88 46.09
CA GLU A 186 1.75 -22.00 44.93
C GLU A 186 2.70 -22.61 43.90
N LYS A 187 3.78 -23.27 44.34
CA LYS A 187 4.69 -24.01 43.47
C LYS A 187 4.00 -25.17 42.74
N GLN A 188 3.13 -25.93 43.42
CA GLN A 188 2.38 -27.01 42.79
C GLN A 188 1.27 -26.48 41.87
N LEU A 189 0.64 -25.36 42.22
CA LEU A 189 -0.38 -24.69 41.41
C LEU A 189 0.21 -24.13 40.12
N ILE A 190 1.33 -23.41 40.19
CA ILE A 190 2.08 -22.94 39.02
C ILE A 190 2.65 -24.12 38.21
N GLY A 191 3.05 -25.21 38.88
CA GLY A 191 3.46 -26.45 38.23
C GLY A 191 2.33 -27.09 37.42
N LEU A 192 1.14 -27.20 38.02
CA LEU A 192 -0.07 -27.70 37.38
C LEU A 192 -0.52 -26.79 36.22
N GLN A 193 -0.54 -25.47 36.41
CA GLN A 193 -0.83 -24.51 35.32
C GLN A 193 0.13 -24.66 34.14
N LYS A 194 1.44 -24.88 34.38
CA LYS A 194 2.42 -25.12 33.31
C LYS A 194 2.21 -26.45 32.59
N LEU A 195 1.74 -27.48 33.29
CA LEU A 195 1.35 -28.75 32.67
C LEU A 195 0.05 -28.59 31.87
N GLN A 196 -0.91 -27.79 32.34
CA GLN A 196 -2.14 -27.50 31.59
C GLN A 196 -1.86 -26.68 30.32
N THR A 197 -1.11 -25.58 30.40
CA THR A 197 -0.78 -24.78 29.22
C THR A 197 0.10 -25.51 28.20
N GLN A 198 0.86 -26.53 28.63
CA GLN A 198 1.65 -27.36 27.72
C GLN A 198 0.88 -28.56 27.13
N PHE A 199 -0.01 -29.21 27.89
CA PHE A 199 -0.61 -30.49 27.53
C PHE A 199 -2.15 -30.52 27.46
N GLN A 200 -2.85 -29.49 27.96
CA GLN A 200 -4.31 -29.37 27.92
C GLN A 200 -4.76 -28.34 26.88
N ASP A 201 -4.18 -27.14 26.90
CA ASP A 201 -4.59 -26.04 25.98
C ASP A 201 -4.23 -26.34 24.51
N SER A 202 -3.33 -27.30 24.29
CA SER A 202 -2.97 -27.86 22.98
C SER A 202 -3.90 -28.98 22.50
N LEU A 203 -4.94 -29.36 23.26
CA LEU A 203 -5.85 -30.46 22.94
C LEU A 203 -7.31 -29.99 22.83
N GLU A 204 -7.80 -29.84 21.60
CA GLU A 204 -9.24 -29.74 21.36
C GLU A 204 -9.89 -31.12 21.54
N PHE A 205 -10.74 -31.24 22.56
CA PHE A 205 -11.45 -32.49 22.87
C PHE A 205 -12.52 -32.82 21.82
N THR A 206 -12.51 -34.06 21.32
CA THR A 206 -13.58 -34.57 20.44
C THR A 206 -14.77 -35.02 21.27
N PHE A 207 -15.83 -34.23 21.30
CA PHE A 207 -17.11 -34.57 21.94
C PHE A 207 -17.90 -35.52 21.06
N THR A 208 -18.51 -36.57 21.64
CA THR A 208 -19.40 -37.49 20.91
C THR A 208 -20.77 -37.56 21.58
N VAL A 209 -21.76 -36.86 21.01
CA VAL A 209 -23.14 -36.80 21.52
C VAL A 209 -23.94 -38.00 21.01
N HIS A 210 -24.53 -38.75 21.94
CA HIS A 210 -25.39 -39.89 21.70
C HIS A 210 -26.86 -39.50 21.85
N ALA A 211 -27.73 -40.16 21.09
CA ALA A 211 -29.17 -40.10 21.26
C ALA A 211 -29.62 -40.79 22.56
N ILE A 212 -30.88 -40.56 22.97
CA ILE A 212 -31.43 -41.03 24.24
C ILE A 212 -32.17 -42.37 24.07
N GLN A 213 -32.84 -42.60 22.93
CA GLN A 213 -33.55 -43.87 22.64
C GLN A 213 -32.87 -44.74 21.60
N SER A 214 -31.87 -44.22 20.88
CA SER A 214 -31.28 -44.89 19.72
C SER A 214 -29.76 -44.90 19.73
N ASN A 215 -29.15 -45.89 19.06
CA ASN A 215 -27.69 -46.07 18.98
C ASN A 215 -27.04 -45.08 17.99
N HIS A 216 -27.52 -43.84 17.94
CA HIS A 216 -27.04 -42.81 17.02
C HIS A 216 -26.11 -41.84 17.75
N GLN A 217 -24.94 -41.60 17.16
CA GLN A 217 -23.93 -40.71 17.70
C GLN A 217 -23.49 -39.66 16.66
N ILE A 218 -23.04 -38.50 17.15
CA ILE A 218 -22.43 -37.43 16.37
C ILE A 218 -21.16 -36.98 17.09
N SER A 219 -20.02 -37.05 16.42
CA SER A 219 -18.75 -36.49 16.91
C SER A 219 -18.46 -35.11 16.34
N THR A 220 -17.81 -34.25 17.13
CA THR A 220 -17.16 -33.04 16.61
C THR A 220 -16.01 -33.41 15.67
N TYR A 221 -15.60 -32.46 14.83
CA TYR A 221 -14.32 -32.56 14.12
C TYR A 221 -13.18 -32.28 15.10
N SER A 222 -12.15 -33.12 15.11
CA SER A 222 -10.86 -32.71 15.65
C SER A 222 -10.31 -31.58 14.79
N LEU A 223 -10.07 -30.45 15.42
CA LEU A 223 -9.27 -29.35 14.91
C LEU A 223 -7.93 -29.35 15.63
N GLN A 224 -6.94 -28.74 15.00
CA GLN A 224 -5.63 -28.50 15.59
C GLN A 224 -5.56 -27.00 15.89
N THR A 225 -5.32 -26.64 17.14
CA THR A 225 -5.41 -25.26 17.61
C THR A 225 -4.54 -24.34 16.76
N VAL A 226 -5.19 -23.47 15.98
CA VAL A 226 -4.51 -22.54 15.07
C VAL A 226 -3.69 -21.57 15.91
N SER A 227 -2.36 -21.64 15.76
CA SER A 227 -1.45 -20.78 16.52
C SER A 227 -1.81 -19.31 16.31
N GLU A 228 -1.89 -18.55 17.41
CA GLU A 228 -2.33 -17.14 17.42
C GLU A 228 -1.58 -16.27 16.40
N LYS A 229 -0.31 -16.60 16.12
CA LYS A 229 0.52 -15.99 15.07
C LYS A 229 -0.15 -15.99 13.70
N TYR A 230 -0.66 -17.11 13.23
CA TYR A 230 -1.32 -17.23 11.91
C TYR A 230 -2.54 -16.29 11.79
N THR A 231 -3.25 -16.06 12.91
CA THR A 231 -4.40 -15.13 12.95
C THR A 231 -4.00 -13.66 13.10
N GLN A 232 -2.75 -13.37 13.47
CA GLN A 232 -2.16 -12.03 13.46
C GLN A 232 -1.58 -11.72 12.08
N ASP A 233 -0.78 -12.63 11.52
CA ASP A 233 -0.16 -12.53 10.20
C ASP A 233 -1.22 -12.28 9.10
N LYS A 234 -2.33 -13.04 9.14
CA LYS A 234 -3.43 -12.90 8.17
C LYS A 234 -4.11 -11.52 8.20
N LYS A 235 -4.32 -10.92 9.38
CA LYS A 235 -4.90 -9.56 9.48
C LYS A 235 -3.99 -8.52 8.84
N HIS A 236 -2.69 -8.67 9.07
CA HIS A 236 -1.67 -7.79 8.51
C HIS A 236 -1.52 -7.92 6.98
N GLU A 237 -1.96 -9.02 6.36
CA GLU A 237 -2.12 -9.14 4.90
C GLU A 237 -3.40 -8.47 4.39
N ASP A 238 -4.55 -8.72 5.04
CA ASP A 238 -5.84 -8.13 4.67
C ASP A 238 -5.80 -6.58 4.69
N ASP A 239 -5.11 -5.99 5.68
CA ASP A 239 -4.95 -4.53 5.82
C ASP A 239 -4.12 -3.91 4.65
N LYS A 240 -3.09 -4.60 4.15
CA LYS A 240 -2.28 -4.12 3.00
C LYS A 240 -3.13 -4.03 1.72
N LEU A 241 -3.98 -5.04 1.50
CA LEU A 241 -4.84 -5.15 0.33
C LEU A 241 -5.92 -4.06 0.26
N ALA A 242 -6.30 -3.47 1.40
CA ALA A 242 -7.16 -2.29 1.43
C ALA A 242 -6.41 -1.04 0.95
N VAL A 243 -5.24 -0.75 1.54
CA VAL A 243 -4.43 0.46 1.25
C VAL A 243 -3.99 0.55 -0.22
N LEU A 244 -3.77 -0.58 -0.89
CA LEU A 244 -3.43 -0.61 -2.32
C LEU A 244 -4.58 -0.15 -3.22
N LYS A 245 -5.85 -0.39 -2.84
CA LYS A 245 -7.02 0.01 -3.65
C LYS A 245 -7.29 1.51 -3.60
N GLU A 246 -7.11 2.13 -2.44
CA GLU A 246 -7.32 3.58 -2.27
C GLU A 246 -6.33 4.42 -3.10
N LYS A 247 -5.08 3.93 -3.24
CA LYS A 247 -4.05 4.56 -4.08
C LYS A 247 -4.42 4.57 -5.56
N TRP A 248 -5.05 3.50 -6.06
CA TRP A 248 -5.50 3.40 -7.45
C TRP A 248 -6.66 4.34 -7.79
N THR A 249 -7.52 4.67 -6.82
CA THR A 249 -8.60 5.65 -7.02
C THR A 249 -8.09 7.09 -7.08
N ALA A 250 -7.16 7.48 -6.20
CA ALA A 250 -6.65 8.84 -6.13
C ALA A 250 -5.90 9.30 -7.41
N PHE A 251 -5.31 8.36 -8.15
CA PHE A 251 -4.54 8.67 -9.37
C PHE A 251 -5.41 9.13 -10.55
N LYS A 252 -6.73 8.88 -10.54
CA LYS A 252 -7.64 9.22 -11.64
C LYS A 252 -8.27 10.61 -11.55
N GLU A 253 -8.15 11.29 -10.41
CA GLU A 253 -8.83 12.58 -10.17
C GLU A 253 -7.94 13.80 -10.42
N ALA A 254 -6.65 13.60 -10.72
CA ALA A 254 -5.66 14.66 -10.89
C ALA A 254 -5.50 15.21 -12.33
N GLU A 255 -6.15 14.60 -13.33
CA GLU A 255 -5.87 14.84 -14.75
C GLU A 255 -6.80 15.88 -15.43
N GLN A 256 -7.62 16.62 -14.65
CA GLN A 256 -8.52 17.64 -15.18
C GLN A 256 -8.54 18.93 -14.35
N VAL A 257 -7.93 19.99 -14.90
CA VAL A 257 -8.35 21.42 -14.93
C VAL A 257 -7.12 22.33 -15.11
N GLU A 258 -7.05 23.06 -16.23
CA GLU A 258 -6.48 24.42 -16.25
C GLU A 258 -6.94 25.25 -17.48
N GLU A 259 -6.51 26.52 -17.52
CA GLU A 259 -6.72 27.59 -18.52
C GLU A 259 -8.05 28.39 -18.57
N ILE A 260 -7.91 29.72 -18.48
CA ILE A 260 -8.17 30.72 -19.55
C ILE A 260 -7.86 32.14 -18.99
N SER A 261 -7.45 33.12 -19.82
CA SER A 261 -7.10 34.47 -19.33
C SER A 261 -7.33 35.67 -20.27
N ARG A 262 -7.94 36.71 -19.67
CA ARG A 262 -7.72 38.18 -19.85
C ARG A 262 -8.14 38.91 -21.15
N GLU A 263 -8.32 40.22 -20.98
CA GLU A 263 -8.87 41.20 -21.93
C GLU A 263 -7.83 42.30 -22.28
N THR A 264 -8.11 43.12 -23.31
CA THR A 264 -7.30 44.32 -23.68
C THR A 264 -8.15 45.48 -24.23
N SER A 265 -7.71 46.73 -24.09
CA SER A 265 -8.44 47.96 -24.45
C SER A 265 -7.63 48.96 -25.32
N PRO A 266 -8.27 49.91 -26.07
CA PRO A 266 -7.61 50.77 -27.08
C PRO A 266 -7.51 52.28 -26.73
N VAL A 267 -6.77 53.06 -27.55
CA VAL A 267 -6.47 54.51 -27.36
C VAL A 267 -6.61 55.35 -28.65
N HIS A 268 -6.91 56.66 -28.53
CA HIS A 268 -7.24 57.63 -29.60
C HIS A 268 -6.04 58.35 -30.28
N ARG A 269 -6.32 59.18 -31.33
CA ARG A 269 -5.38 60.08 -32.06
C ARG A 269 -6.04 61.41 -32.52
N GLU A 270 -5.24 62.44 -32.80
CA GLU A 270 -5.64 63.78 -33.30
C GLU A 270 -5.10 64.14 -34.72
N VAL A 271 -5.39 65.34 -35.25
CA VAL A 271 -5.31 65.72 -36.69
C VAL A 271 -4.65 67.10 -36.96
N ARG A 272 -4.01 67.32 -38.13
CA ARG A 272 -3.35 68.60 -38.55
C ARG A 272 -3.81 69.19 -39.92
N LYS A 273 -2.95 69.97 -40.62
CA LYS A 273 -3.25 71.14 -41.51
C LYS A 273 -3.23 70.88 -43.05
N PRO A 274 -3.78 71.78 -43.90
CA PRO A 274 -4.44 71.36 -45.16
C PRO A 274 -3.60 71.17 -46.45
N THR A 275 -2.45 71.80 -46.67
CA THR A 275 -1.64 71.47 -47.88
C THR A 275 -1.00 70.09 -47.73
N THR A 276 -0.48 69.81 -46.53
CA THR A 276 -0.12 68.47 -46.07
C THR A 276 -1.30 67.51 -46.25
N ARG A 277 -2.55 67.89 -45.89
CA ARG A 277 -3.73 67.04 -46.17
C ARG A 277 -3.89 66.62 -47.63
N TYR A 278 -3.41 67.34 -48.66
CA TYR A 278 -3.54 66.83 -50.03
C TYR A 278 -2.62 65.62 -50.25
N ILE A 279 -1.32 65.77 -49.98
CA ILE A 279 -0.31 64.71 -50.08
C ILE A 279 -0.64 63.59 -49.10
N GLU A 280 -0.97 63.90 -47.85
CA GLU A 280 -1.45 62.96 -46.84
C GLU A 280 -2.74 62.25 -47.29
N SER A 281 -3.71 62.92 -47.93
CA SER A 281 -4.90 62.24 -48.47
C SER A 281 -4.59 61.33 -49.64
N ARG A 282 -3.53 61.60 -50.42
CA ARG A 282 -3.08 60.72 -51.50
C ARG A 282 -2.28 59.53 -50.94
N ARG A 283 -1.37 59.77 -49.98
CA ARG A 283 -0.74 58.73 -49.15
C ARG A 283 -1.78 57.84 -48.45
N GLU A 284 -2.86 58.43 -47.94
CA GLU A 284 -3.96 57.73 -47.27
C GLU A 284 -4.87 56.97 -48.25
N LYS A 285 -5.12 57.50 -49.46
CA LYS A 285 -5.75 56.74 -50.55
C LYS A 285 -4.89 55.55 -50.96
N ILE A 286 -3.57 55.71 -51.04
CA ILE A 286 -2.62 54.62 -51.30
C ILE A 286 -2.63 53.62 -50.13
N ARG A 287 -2.60 54.08 -48.87
CA ARG A 287 -2.72 53.21 -47.69
C ARG A 287 -3.97 52.34 -47.77
N ARG A 288 -5.12 52.94 -48.09
CA ARG A 288 -6.41 52.24 -48.29
C ARG A 288 -6.46 51.36 -49.54
N LEU A 289 -5.57 51.55 -50.52
CA LEU A 289 -5.40 50.64 -51.65
C LEU A 289 -4.51 49.46 -51.28
N VAL A 290 -3.42 49.71 -50.54
CA VAL A 290 -2.54 48.68 -49.94
C VAL A 290 -3.33 47.81 -48.97
N GLU A 291 -4.05 48.39 -48.00
CA GLU A 291 -4.94 47.67 -47.06
C GLU A 291 -5.98 46.81 -47.78
N LYS A 292 -6.56 47.31 -48.89
CA LYS A 292 -7.50 46.52 -49.72
C LYS A 292 -6.80 45.38 -50.46
N TYR A 293 -5.59 45.62 -50.96
CA TYR A 293 -4.78 44.62 -51.66
C TYR A 293 -4.28 43.54 -50.69
N ASP A 294 -3.78 43.91 -49.51
CA ASP A 294 -3.34 42.98 -48.48
C ASP A 294 -4.53 42.21 -47.89
N ALA A 295 -5.70 42.84 -47.71
CA ALA A 295 -6.93 42.13 -47.36
C ALA A 295 -7.43 41.18 -48.47
N LEU A 296 -7.10 41.43 -49.73
CA LEU A 296 -7.40 40.56 -50.86
C LEU A 296 -6.41 39.38 -50.93
N LYS A 297 -5.12 39.66 -50.75
CA LYS A 297 -4.02 38.69 -50.63
C LYS A 297 -4.21 37.77 -49.41
N ALA A 298 -4.66 38.31 -48.27
CA ALA A 298 -4.99 37.53 -47.07
C ALA A 298 -6.22 36.63 -47.29
N LYS A 299 -7.23 37.07 -48.06
CA LYS A 299 -8.36 36.21 -48.46
C LYS A 299 -7.92 35.10 -49.43
N ILE A 300 -6.98 35.39 -50.33
CA ILE A 300 -6.34 34.40 -51.20
C ILE A 300 -5.53 33.38 -50.39
N MET A 301 -4.67 33.84 -49.49
CA MET A 301 -3.85 32.99 -48.62
C MET A 301 -4.71 32.14 -47.69
N LYS A 302 -5.75 32.72 -47.06
CA LYS A 302 -6.71 31.96 -46.27
C LYS A 302 -7.40 30.90 -47.14
N ARG A 303 -7.96 31.26 -48.30
CA ARG A 303 -8.57 30.28 -49.23
C ARG A 303 -7.61 29.13 -49.55
N ARG A 304 -6.34 29.42 -49.86
CA ARG A 304 -5.32 28.39 -50.14
C ARG A 304 -5.03 27.52 -48.91
N ALA A 305 -5.02 28.09 -47.69
CA ALA A 305 -4.89 27.33 -46.45
C ALA A 305 -6.12 26.43 -46.19
N ASP A 306 -7.33 27.00 -46.26
CA ASP A 306 -8.62 26.28 -46.12
C ASP A 306 -8.69 25.08 -47.11
N TRP A 307 -8.26 25.28 -48.37
CA TRP A 307 -8.16 24.20 -49.37
C TRP A 307 -7.07 23.17 -49.06
N HIS A 308 -5.89 23.59 -48.59
CA HIS A 308 -4.83 22.64 -48.20
C HIS A 308 -5.22 21.81 -46.96
N GLU A 309 -5.96 22.38 -46.02
CA GLU A 309 -6.51 21.68 -44.87
C GLU A 309 -7.57 20.65 -45.30
N LEU A 310 -8.48 21.04 -46.20
CA LEU A 310 -9.46 20.14 -46.81
C LEU A 310 -8.83 19.01 -47.65
N TYR A 311 -7.71 19.26 -48.35
CA TYR A 311 -6.96 18.21 -49.03
C TYR A 311 -6.19 17.30 -48.07
N LYS A 312 -5.72 17.81 -46.92
CA LYS A 312 -5.08 17.02 -45.85
C LYS A 312 -6.07 16.11 -45.11
N SER A 313 -7.34 16.50 -45.01
CA SER A 313 -8.37 15.68 -44.34
C SER A 313 -8.89 14.52 -45.19
N LYS A 314 -8.46 14.38 -46.45
CA LYS A 314 -8.77 13.22 -47.30
C LYS A 314 -8.17 11.94 -46.67
N PRO A 315 -8.98 10.91 -46.35
CA PRO A 315 -8.46 9.63 -45.88
C PRO A 315 -7.52 8.97 -46.89
N ARG A 316 -6.57 8.17 -46.39
CA ARG A 316 -5.72 7.30 -47.21
C ARG A 316 -6.52 6.08 -47.67
N ASP A 317 -6.16 5.49 -48.80
CA ASP A 317 -6.90 4.34 -49.35
C ASP A 317 -6.81 3.07 -48.46
N ASN A 318 -5.80 2.99 -47.58
CA ASN A 318 -5.64 1.96 -46.54
C ASN A 318 -6.12 2.42 -45.14
N TYR A 319 -7.07 3.36 -45.06
CA TYR A 319 -7.59 3.83 -43.77
C TYR A 319 -8.67 2.87 -43.22
N GLU A 320 -8.30 2.08 -42.21
CA GLU A 320 -9.27 1.40 -41.36
C GLU A 320 -9.83 2.39 -40.32
N ASN A 321 -11.15 2.32 -40.10
CA ASN A 321 -11.83 3.11 -39.09
C ASN A 321 -11.60 2.46 -37.72
N SER A 322 -11.00 3.20 -36.78
CA SER A 322 -10.66 2.70 -35.43
C SER A 322 -11.84 2.00 -34.75
N ARG A 323 -13.05 2.56 -34.86
CA ARG A 323 -14.27 1.98 -34.29
C ARG A 323 -14.64 0.63 -34.88
N ASP A 324 -14.48 0.45 -36.19
CA ASP A 324 -14.79 -0.83 -36.83
C ASP A 324 -13.76 -1.89 -36.40
N SER A 325 -12.48 -1.49 -36.24
CA SER A 325 -11.42 -2.35 -35.73
C SER A 325 -11.59 -2.69 -34.23
N GLU A 326 -12.10 -1.76 -33.42
CA GLU A 326 -12.49 -1.94 -32.02
C GLU A 326 -13.71 -2.87 -31.90
N GLU A 327 -14.78 -2.64 -32.65
CA GLU A 327 -15.98 -3.51 -32.71
C GLU A 327 -15.61 -4.93 -33.17
N ILE A 328 -14.64 -5.08 -34.09
CA ILE A 328 -14.14 -6.40 -34.50
C ILE A 328 -13.38 -7.11 -33.37
N LYS A 329 -12.56 -6.41 -32.58
CA LYS A 329 -11.87 -7.00 -31.41
C LYS A 329 -12.89 -7.41 -30.34
N GLU A 330 -13.79 -6.49 -29.96
CA GLU A 330 -14.85 -6.77 -28.99
C GLU A 330 -15.71 -7.97 -29.45
N ALA A 331 -16.04 -8.07 -30.74
CA ALA A 331 -16.79 -9.20 -31.29
C ALA A 331 -16.01 -10.53 -31.31
N GLN A 332 -14.68 -10.52 -31.39
CA GLN A 332 -13.83 -11.72 -31.30
C GLN A 332 -13.73 -12.22 -29.85
N GLU A 333 -13.63 -11.30 -28.89
CA GLU A 333 -13.61 -11.61 -27.45
C GLU A 333 -15.00 -12.07 -26.97
N ASN A 334 -16.03 -11.26 -27.19
CA ASN A 334 -17.42 -11.53 -26.79
C ASN A 334 -18.17 -12.50 -27.71
N ILE A 335 -17.48 -13.23 -28.58
CA ILE A 335 -18.06 -14.30 -29.39
C ILE A 335 -18.61 -15.45 -28.53
N GLY A 336 -18.23 -15.52 -27.25
CA GLY A 336 -18.77 -16.44 -26.25
C GLY A 336 -18.49 -17.91 -26.54
N CYS A 337 -17.37 -18.21 -27.22
CA CYS A 337 -16.86 -19.56 -27.38
C CYS A 337 -16.28 -20.08 -26.06
N TYR A 338 -16.60 -21.32 -25.68
CA TYR A 338 -15.94 -21.96 -24.53
C TYR A 338 -14.63 -22.58 -24.99
N ARG A 339 -13.53 -21.83 -24.86
CA ARG A 339 -12.19 -22.31 -25.19
C ARG A 339 -11.78 -23.39 -24.17
N LEU A 340 -11.25 -24.51 -24.64
CA LEU A 340 -10.72 -25.57 -23.78
C LEU A 340 -9.24 -25.29 -23.49
N LYS A 341 -8.79 -25.55 -22.26
CA LYS A 341 -7.37 -25.42 -21.86
C LYS A 341 -6.40 -26.32 -22.65
N THR A 342 -6.91 -27.26 -23.43
CA THR A 342 -6.19 -28.20 -24.28
C THR A 342 -6.27 -27.85 -25.78
N ALA A 343 -6.98 -26.77 -26.15
CA ALA A 343 -7.07 -26.33 -27.54
C ALA A 343 -5.98 -25.29 -27.83
N THR A 344 -5.29 -25.43 -28.97
CA THR A 344 -4.19 -24.55 -29.45
C THR A 344 -4.53 -23.05 -29.56
N ASN A 345 -5.78 -22.67 -29.38
CA ASN A 345 -6.31 -21.31 -29.57
C ASN A 345 -6.68 -20.64 -28.24
N TYR A 346 -6.30 -21.23 -27.11
CA TYR A 346 -6.55 -20.70 -25.75
C TYR A 346 -5.40 -19.80 -25.28
N THR A 347 -5.39 -18.57 -25.78
CA THR A 347 -4.58 -17.47 -25.24
C THR A 347 -4.95 -17.20 -23.78
N LEU A 348 -3.98 -17.28 -22.86
CA LEU A 348 -4.14 -16.87 -21.46
C LEU A 348 -4.21 -15.34 -21.37
N THR A 349 -5.23 -14.81 -20.71
CA THR A 349 -5.25 -13.41 -20.26
C THR A 349 -4.43 -13.25 -18.98
N GLU A 350 -3.96 -12.03 -18.69
CA GLU A 350 -3.09 -11.75 -17.54
C GLU A 350 -3.76 -12.06 -16.19
N ASP A 351 -5.07 -11.85 -16.10
CA ASP A 351 -5.90 -12.29 -14.97
C ASP A 351 -5.90 -13.81 -14.81
N GLU A 352 -6.00 -14.56 -15.92
CA GLU A 352 -5.99 -16.03 -15.94
C GLU A 352 -4.60 -16.65 -15.72
N ARG A 353 -3.50 -15.89 -15.85
CA ARG A 353 -2.14 -16.37 -15.51
C ARG A 353 -2.08 -16.84 -14.05
N ILE A 354 -1.73 -18.11 -13.85
CA ILE A 354 -1.67 -18.74 -12.52
C ILE A 354 -0.30 -18.47 -11.89
N SER A 355 -0.21 -17.45 -11.03
CA SER A 355 0.96 -17.20 -10.17
C SER A 355 0.94 -18.10 -8.92
N THR A 356 2.12 -18.36 -8.37
CA THR A 356 2.33 -19.00 -7.06
C THR A 356 1.61 -18.27 -5.94
N GLU A 357 1.69 -16.94 -5.89
CA GLU A 357 0.97 -16.11 -4.91
C GLU A 357 -0.54 -16.28 -5.02
N LYS A 358 -1.09 -16.18 -6.25
CA LYS A 358 -2.52 -16.41 -6.53
C LYS A 358 -2.96 -17.79 -6.00
N LYS A 359 -2.09 -18.80 -6.07
CA LYS A 359 -2.35 -20.17 -5.56
C LYS A 359 -2.16 -20.32 -4.05
N MET A 360 -1.15 -19.67 -3.45
CA MET A 360 -1.00 -19.61 -2.00
C MET A 360 -2.23 -18.96 -1.35
N MET A 361 -2.76 -17.88 -1.95
CA MET A 361 -3.99 -17.22 -1.50
C MET A 361 -5.24 -18.12 -1.66
N GLN A 362 -5.36 -18.86 -2.78
CA GLN A 362 -6.44 -19.84 -2.96
C GLN A 362 -6.38 -20.96 -1.91
N LEU A 363 -5.18 -21.43 -1.54
CA LEU A 363 -4.99 -22.43 -0.50
C LEU A 363 -5.35 -21.89 0.89
N ALA A 364 -4.81 -20.74 1.30
CA ALA A 364 -5.07 -20.14 2.61
C ALA A 364 -6.54 -19.71 2.81
N THR A 365 -7.24 -19.32 1.73
CA THR A 365 -8.68 -19.04 1.78
C THR A 365 -9.52 -20.32 1.84
N LEU A 366 -9.10 -21.39 1.17
CA LEU A 366 -9.75 -22.70 1.26
C LEU A 366 -9.59 -23.34 2.66
N GLU A 367 -8.39 -23.30 3.25
CA GLU A 367 -8.13 -23.77 4.62
C GLU A 367 -8.95 -23.00 5.66
N ASP A 368 -9.05 -21.68 5.54
CA ASP A 368 -9.87 -20.83 6.40
C ASP A 368 -11.37 -21.15 6.30
N LEU A 369 -11.87 -21.41 5.08
CA LEU A 369 -13.25 -21.86 4.86
C LEU A 369 -13.50 -23.27 5.43
N ILE A 370 -12.55 -24.19 5.29
CA ILE A 370 -12.60 -25.52 5.91
C ILE A 370 -12.64 -25.39 7.44
N HIS A 371 -11.74 -24.58 8.02
CA HIS A 371 -11.66 -24.35 9.46
C HIS A 371 -12.96 -23.76 10.01
N LYS A 372 -13.43 -22.64 9.46
CA LYS A 372 -14.71 -22.00 9.84
C LYS A 372 -15.89 -22.97 9.72
N THR A 373 -15.95 -23.76 8.65
CA THR A 373 -17.04 -24.73 8.45
C THR A 373 -17.00 -25.87 9.47
N LYS A 374 -15.81 -26.31 9.90
CA LYS A 374 -15.61 -27.30 10.97
C LYS A 374 -15.96 -26.71 12.35
N VAL A 375 -15.54 -25.48 12.65
CA VAL A 375 -15.88 -24.75 13.90
C VAL A 375 -17.39 -24.59 14.05
N ASN A 376 -18.08 -24.03 13.05
CA ASN A 376 -19.54 -23.83 13.13
C ASN A 376 -20.31 -25.15 13.35
N MET A 377 -19.84 -26.27 12.77
CA MET A 377 -20.43 -27.59 13.04
C MET A 377 -20.13 -28.08 14.46
N ASN A 378 -18.93 -27.80 14.99
CA ASN A 378 -18.58 -28.13 16.37
C ASN A 378 -19.43 -27.34 17.37
N GLU A 379 -19.66 -26.04 17.14
CA GLU A 379 -20.57 -25.19 17.93
C GLU A 379 -22.02 -25.72 17.94
N GLU A 380 -22.53 -26.18 16.79
CA GLU A 380 -23.85 -26.82 16.70
C GLU A 380 -23.93 -28.15 17.47
N ILE A 381 -22.85 -28.93 17.50
CA ILE A 381 -22.79 -30.19 18.26
C ILE A 381 -22.66 -29.93 19.78
N VAL A 382 -21.93 -28.89 20.18
CA VAL A 382 -21.83 -28.47 21.59
C VAL A 382 -23.15 -27.89 22.08
N SER A 383 -23.85 -27.07 21.28
CA SER A 383 -25.19 -26.59 21.69
C SER A 383 -26.22 -27.72 21.77
N LEU A 384 -26.10 -28.78 20.96
CA LEU A 384 -26.89 -30.02 21.13
C LEU A 384 -26.52 -30.78 22.43
N ARG A 385 -25.24 -30.83 22.82
CA ARG A 385 -24.80 -31.36 24.12
C ARG A 385 -25.44 -30.56 25.27
N ASP A 386 -25.41 -29.23 25.21
CA ASP A 386 -25.97 -28.37 26.25
C ASP A 386 -27.50 -28.49 26.33
N LEU A 387 -28.17 -28.63 25.17
CA LEU A 387 -29.59 -28.98 25.11
C LEU A 387 -29.86 -30.35 25.78
N LYS A 388 -29.02 -31.37 25.54
CA LYS A 388 -29.12 -32.67 26.20
C LYS A 388 -29.02 -32.54 27.72
N VAL A 389 -28.08 -31.73 28.22
CA VAL A 389 -27.92 -31.44 29.65
C VAL A 389 -29.16 -30.73 30.22
N SER A 390 -29.71 -29.76 29.49
CA SER A 390 -30.94 -29.06 29.85
C SER A 390 -32.14 -29.99 29.93
N VAL A 391 -32.39 -30.79 28.88
CA VAL A 391 -33.47 -31.79 28.81
C VAL A 391 -33.33 -32.84 29.91
N ILE A 392 -32.11 -33.31 30.21
CA ILE A 392 -31.86 -34.23 31.33
C ILE A 392 -32.20 -33.59 32.68
N ASN A 393 -31.99 -32.29 32.85
CA ASN A 393 -32.35 -31.58 34.08
C ASN A 393 -33.86 -31.30 34.17
N GLU A 394 -34.53 -30.98 33.06
CA GLU A 394 -35.99 -30.88 33.00
C GLU A 394 -36.66 -32.22 33.32
N ILE A 395 -36.17 -33.33 32.74
CA ILE A 395 -36.63 -34.68 33.05
C ILE A 395 -36.41 -35.00 34.55
N LYS A 396 -35.31 -34.58 35.16
CA LYS A 396 -35.10 -34.73 36.62
C LYS A 396 -36.13 -33.95 37.46
N SER A 397 -36.57 -32.76 37.06
CA SER A 397 -37.66 -32.04 37.74
C SER A 397 -39.01 -32.72 37.52
N LEU A 398 -39.35 -33.06 36.28
CA LEU A 398 -40.60 -33.76 35.94
C LEU A 398 -40.71 -35.11 36.66
N VAL A 399 -39.60 -35.85 36.80
CA VAL A 399 -39.57 -37.10 37.57
C VAL A 399 -39.71 -36.87 39.09
N LYS A 400 -39.24 -35.75 39.64
CA LYS A 400 -39.53 -35.38 41.05
C LYS A 400 -41.01 -35.04 41.24
N GLU A 401 -41.61 -34.30 40.29
CA GLU A 401 -43.05 -33.99 40.31
C GLU A 401 -43.90 -35.26 40.20
N VAL A 402 -43.59 -36.16 39.26
CA VAL A 402 -44.27 -37.47 39.12
C VAL A 402 -44.16 -38.29 40.41
N LYS A 403 -43.00 -38.31 41.08
CA LYS A 403 -42.83 -38.98 42.38
C LYS A 403 -43.65 -38.35 43.49
N SER A 404 -43.76 -37.02 43.52
CA SER A 404 -44.61 -36.29 44.48
C SER A 404 -46.10 -36.64 44.27
N ILE A 405 -46.54 -36.73 43.01
CA ILE A 405 -47.91 -37.12 42.66
C ILE A 405 -48.17 -38.59 42.99
N GLN A 406 -47.22 -39.50 42.69
CA GLN A 406 -47.29 -40.92 43.06
C GLN A 406 -47.33 -41.15 44.57
N ALA A 407 -46.70 -40.29 45.38
CA ALA A 407 -46.80 -40.34 46.84
C ALA A 407 -48.21 -40.00 47.37
N SER A 408 -49.12 -39.51 46.52
CA SER A 408 -50.54 -39.24 46.83
C SER A 408 -51.51 -40.13 46.03
N LEU A 409 -51.02 -41.27 45.52
CA LEU A 409 -51.80 -42.24 44.75
C LEU A 409 -51.53 -43.67 45.23
N ASP A 410 -52.54 -44.53 45.18
CA ASP A 410 -52.41 -45.97 45.46
C ASP A 410 -51.39 -46.63 44.52
N VAL A 411 -50.51 -47.47 45.08
CA VAL A 411 -49.41 -48.14 44.35
C VAL A 411 -49.90 -48.92 43.12
N SER A 412 -51.12 -49.46 43.17
CA SER A 412 -51.76 -50.19 42.06
C SER A 412 -52.05 -49.35 40.81
N GLU A 413 -52.07 -48.02 40.92
CA GLU A 413 -52.40 -47.10 39.82
C GLU A 413 -51.16 -46.34 39.31
N HIS A 414 -49.96 -46.68 39.80
CA HIS A 414 -48.72 -46.02 39.40
C HIS A 414 -48.30 -46.40 37.98
N LEU A 415 -48.44 -45.47 37.03
CA LEU A 415 -47.75 -45.57 35.74
C LEU A 415 -46.22 -45.62 35.91
N PRO A 416 -45.49 -46.43 35.12
CA PRO A 416 -44.04 -46.56 35.24
C PRO A 416 -43.33 -45.25 34.88
N ILE A 417 -42.38 -44.84 35.72
CA ILE A 417 -41.55 -43.66 35.46
C ILE A 417 -40.51 -44.00 34.37
N PRO A 418 -40.37 -43.20 33.30
CA PRO A 418 -39.26 -43.37 32.36
C PRO A 418 -37.89 -43.26 33.05
N PRO A 419 -36.89 -44.08 32.68
CA PRO A 419 -35.55 -43.98 33.26
C PRO A 419 -34.92 -42.63 32.90
N ILE A 420 -34.29 -41.99 33.89
CA ILE A 420 -33.59 -40.70 33.68
C ILE A 420 -32.36 -40.95 32.79
N PRO A 421 -32.23 -40.29 31.62
CA PRO A 421 -31.08 -40.48 30.75
C PRO A 421 -29.78 -40.06 31.44
N GLN A 422 -28.72 -40.84 31.22
CA GLN A 422 -27.38 -40.55 31.72
C GLN A 422 -26.51 -39.99 30.57
N LEU A 423 -25.56 -39.13 30.90
CA LEU A 423 -24.56 -38.64 29.94
C LEU A 423 -23.47 -39.69 29.80
N HIS A 424 -23.02 -39.96 28.57
CA HIS A 424 -21.90 -40.88 28.34
C HIS A 424 -20.57 -40.18 28.70
N PRO A 425 -19.51 -40.89 29.13
CA PRO A 425 -18.21 -40.27 29.39
C PRO A 425 -17.66 -39.46 28.20
N ASP A 426 -17.88 -39.92 26.97
CA ASP A 426 -17.44 -39.26 25.73
C ASP A 426 -18.25 -37.98 25.39
N GLU A 427 -19.32 -37.70 26.13
CA GLU A 427 -20.08 -36.45 26.06
C GLU A 427 -19.49 -35.36 26.96
N VAL A 428 -18.64 -35.76 27.93
CA VAL A 428 -18.01 -34.84 28.88
C VAL A 428 -16.52 -35.21 29.10
N PRO A 429 -15.68 -35.23 28.05
CA PRO A 429 -14.24 -35.53 28.15
C PRO A 429 -13.49 -34.57 29.09
N GLU A 430 -14.00 -33.35 29.28
CA GLU A 430 -13.54 -32.40 30.30
C GLU A 430 -13.43 -33.02 31.71
N LYS A 431 -14.39 -33.90 32.08
CA LYS A 431 -14.42 -34.58 33.40
C LYS A 431 -13.36 -35.64 33.58
N ILE A 432 -12.61 -35.99 32.53
CA ILE A 432 -11.41 -36.81 32.63
C ILE A 432 -10.26 -35.97 33.22
N VAL A 433 -10.32 -34.63 33.09
CA VAL A 433 -9.33 -33.67 33.59
C VAL A 433 -9.78 -32.99 34.90
N GLU A 434 -11.08 -32.94 35.19
CA GLU A 434 -11.61 -32.40 36.46
C GLU A 434 -11.35 -33.32 37.68
N TYR A 435 -10.24 -33.07 38.39
CA TYR A 435 -9.85 -33.78 39.62
C TYR A 435 -10.76 -33.47 40.82
N ASN A 436 -11.90 -34.16 40.89
CA ASN A 436 -12.79 -34.13 42.05
C ASN A 436 -12.09 -34.71 43.30
N SER A 437 -12.49 -34.24 44.50
CA SER A 437 -11.94 -34.69 45.80
C SER A 437 -11.89 -36.22 45.92
N ASP A 438 -12.97 -36.90 45.51
CA ASP A 438 -13.07 -38.37 45.59
C ASP A 438 -12.12 -39.09 44.62
N VAL A 439 -11.77 -38.45 43.49
CA VAL A 439 -10.77 -38.96 42.53
C VAL A 439 -9.37 -38.81 43.12
N LEU A 440 -9.07 -37.67 43.76
CA LEU A 440 -7.82 -37.43 44.47
C LEU A 440 -7.66 -38.36 45.69
N LEU A 441 -8.74 -38.64 46.43
CA LEU A 441 -8.75 -39.60 47.53
C LEU A 441 -8.54 -41.04 47.04
N LYS A 442 -9.18 -41.46 45.93
CA LYS A 442 -8.91 -42.75 45.29
C LYS A 442 -7.46 -42.87 44.80
N PHE A 443 -6.94 -41.83 44.13
CA PHE A 443 -5.55 -41.79 43.68
C PHE A 443 -4.57 -41.85 44.87
N LYS A 444 -4.85 -41.12 45.96
CA LYS A 444 -4.06 -41.19 47.19
C LYS A 444 -4.08 -42.59 47.80
N ALA A 445 -5.25 -43.22 47.93
CA ALA A 445 -5.38 -44.60 48.41
C ALA A 445 -4.64 -45.59 47.51
N GLU A 446 -4.68 -45.41 46.19
CA GLU A 446 -3.88 -46.18 45.23
C GLU A 446 -2.37 -45.96 45.41
N GLN A 447 -1.91 -44.73 45.61
CA GLN A 447 -0.49 -44.44 45.84
C GLN A 447 -0.01 -44.99 47.18
N GLU A 448 -0.83 -44.93 48.23
CA GLU A 448 -0.55 -45.57 49.52
C GLU A 448 -0.51 -47.10 49.41
N ALA A 449 -1.40 -47.71 48.61
CA ALA A 449 -1.34 -49.14 48.32
C ALA A 449 -0.09 -49.50 47.50
N LYS A 450 0.26 -48.70 46.50
CA LYS A 450 1.49 -48.83 45.68
C LYS A 450 2.76 -48.57 46.49
N ALA A 451 2.70 -47.80 47.57
CA ALA A 451 3.80 -47.59 48.52
C ALA A 451 3.94 -48.77 49.48
N LYS A 452 2.84 -49.30 50.03
CA LYS A 452 2.80 -50.54 50.83
C LYS A 452 3.28 -51.76 50.04
N LEU A 453 3.07 -51.78 48.71
CA LEU A 453 3.63 -52.77 47.77
C LEU A 453 5.09 -52.48 47.35
N LYS A 454 5.73 -51.44 47.89
CA LYS A 454 7.11 -51.01 47.58
C LYS A 454 8.03 -50.94 48.80
N GLU A 455 7.55 -51.22 50.01
CA GLU A 455 8.45 -51.47 51.15
C GLU A 455 9.27 -52.75 50.86
N PRO A 456 10.61 -52.66 50.81
CA PRO A 456 11.42 -53.77 50.32
C PRO A 456 11.67 -54.81 51.41
N LEU A 457 11.22 -56.03 51.16
CA LEU A 457 11.86 -57.23 51.70
C LEU A 457 13.23 -57.36 51.01
N GLU A 458 14.32 -57.11 51.73
CA GLU A 458 15.69 -57.29 51.19
C GLU A 458 15.95 -58.78 50.92
N GLY A 459 16.03 -59.18 49.63
CA GLY A 459 15.90 -60.59 49.26
C GLY A 459 16.34 -60.99 47.84
N CYS A 460 17.49 -60.52 47.38
CA CYS A 460 18.17 -60.93 46.11
C CYS A 460 17.52 -60.49 44.76
N PRO A 461 18.27 -60.56 43.63
CA PRO A 461 18.04 -59.67 42.48
C PRO A 461 17.79 -60.35 41.11
N SER A 462 17.56 -59.51 40.09
CA SER A 462 17.38 -59.82 38.65
C SER A 462 15.97 -60.34 38.28
N SER A 463 15.36 -59.97 37.16
CA SER A 463 15.88 -59.25 35.97
C SER A 463 14.89 -58.20 35.42
N ARG A 464 15.35 -57.32 34.52
CA ARG A 464 14.50 -56.43 33.71
C ARG A 464 14.14 -57.13 32.39
N ALA A 465 12.86 -57.44 32.18
CA ALA A 465 12.33 -57.80 30.86
C ALA A 465 10.93 -57.21 30.64
N PHE A 466 10.79 -56.52 29.51
CA PHE A 466 9.64 -55.83 28.92
C PHE A 466 8.22 -56.24 29.33
N ARG A 467 7.40 -55.24 29.65
CA ARG A 467 5.94 -55.31 29.46
C ARG A 467 5.62 -55.35 27.96
N HIS A 468 4.77 -56.28 27.58
CA HIS A 468 3.89 -56.20 26.41
C HIS A 468 2.58 -56.95 26.74
N VAL A 469 1.64 -56.97 25.80
CA VAL A 469 0.36 -57.71 25.81
C VAL A 469 -0.85 -57.00 26.46
N PHE A 470 -1.70 -56.49 25.55
CA PHE A 470 -3.17 -56.41 25.57
C PHE A 470 -3.93 -55.83 26.78
N LEU A 471 -4.69 -54.76 26.47
CA LEU A 471 -6.08 -54.66 26.89
C LEU A 471 -6.90 -55.71 26.12
N GLN A 472 -7.47 -56.69 26.83
CA GLN A 472 -8.60 -57.48 26.32
C GLN A 472 -9.89 -57.01 27.01
N THR A 473 -10.98 -57.05 26.27
CA THR A 473 -12.34 -56.74 26.75
C THR A 473 -12.79 -57.75 27.81
N PRO A 474 -13.49 -57.33 28.87
CA PRO A 474 -14.17 -58.27 29.76
C PRO A 474 -15.31 -59.00 29.01
N PRO A 475 -15.58 -60.28 29.30
CA PRO A 475 -16.75 -60.97 28.78
C PRO A 475 -18.04 -60.54 29.51
N VAL A 476 -19.17 -60.76 28.86
CA VAL A 476 -20.52 -60.64 29.46
C VAL A 476 -20.89 -61.99 30.10
N GLU A 477 -21.33 -61.97 31.35
CA GLU A 477 -22.16 -63.03 31.93
C GLU A 477 -23.33 -62.39 32.70
N GLU A 478 -24.50 -63.03 32.64
CA GLU A 478 -25.72 -62.65 33.36
C GLU A 478 -26.01 -63.60 34.54
N SER A 479 -27.04 -63.27 35.32
CA SER A 479 -27.76 -64.09 36.32
C SER A 479 -27.23 -64.20 37.77
N ASP A 480 -28.09 -63.73 38.68
CA ASP A 480 -28.48 -64.24 40.00
C ASP A 480 -27.45 -64.59 41.09
N PRO A 481 -27.40 -63.78 42.19
CA PRO A 481 -26.92 -64.21 43.49
C PRO A 481 -28.06 -64.71 44.40
N MET A 482 -27.91 -65.89 45.02
CA MET A 482 -28.81 -66.34 46.09
C MET A 482 -28.08 -66.88 47.33
N ALA A 483 -28.61 -66.50 48.50
CA ALA A 483 -28.44 -67.07 49.84
C ALA A 483 -27.16 -66.79 50.68
N LYS A 484 -27.38 -65.95 51.72
CA LYS A 484 -27.08 -66.19 53.16
C LYS A 484 -25.61 -66.18 53.66
N ALA A 485 -25.30 -65.75 54.90
CA ALA A 485 -26.06 -64.99 55.92
C ALA A 485 -25.13 -64.52 57.07
N GLY A 486 -25.59 -63.58 57.91
CA GLY A 486 -25.00 -63.22 59.21
C GLY A 486 -24.22 -61.88 59.20
N ASP A 487 -24.34 -61.00 60.20
CA ASP A 487 -25.30 -60.99 61.34
C ASP A 487 -25.59 -59.54 61.83
N ALA A 488 -26.50 -59.38 62.80
CA ALA A 488 -27.28 -58.17 63.07
C ALA A 488 -26.60 -56.97 63.77
N SER A 489 -27.03 -55.76 63.40
CA SER A 489 -27.26 -54.57 64.25
C SER A 489 -27.98 -53.51 63.41
N ALA A 490 -29.32 -53.37 63.45
CA ALA A 490 -30.15 -52.69 64.47
C ALA A 490 -30.15 -51.14 64.36
N VAL A 491 -31.35 -50.55 64.50
CA VAL A 491 -31.67 -49.09 64.55
C VAL A 491 -31.53 -48.32 63.21
N VAL A 492 -32.53 -47.56 62.72
CA VAL A 492 -33.97 -47.48 63.01
C VAL A 492 -34.69 -47.06 61.72
N THR A 493 -35.83 -47.65 61.41
CA THR A 493 -36.83 -47.05 60.51
C THR A 493 -37.67 -46.07 61.32
N GLU A 494 -37.72 -44.79 60.92
CA GLU A 494 -38.71 -43.87 61.48
C GLU A 494 -40.08 -44.20 60.89
N GLU A 495 -40.73 -45.18 61.50
CA GLU A 495 -42.18 -45.36 61.42
C GLU A 495 -42.84 -44.03 61.83
N GLN A 496 -43.45 -43.35 60.87
CA GLN A 496 -44.44 -42.33 61.17
C GLN A 496 -45.68 -43.04 61.71
N ASN A 497 -45.62 -43.39 62.99
CA ASN A 497 -46.78 -43.67 63.82
C ASN A 497 -47.57 -42.36 63.95
N ALA A 498 -48.31 -42.03 62.88
CA ALA A 498 -49.43 -41.11 62.95
C ALA A 498 -50.39 -41.69 63.99
N SER A 499 -50.67 -40.92 65.04
CA SER A 499 -51.54 -41.37 66.13
C SER A 499 -52.89 -41.80 65.59
N GLU A 500 -53.44 -42.91 66.09
CA GLU A 500 -54.84 -43.25 65.92
C GLU A 500 -55.73 -42.22 66.62
N MET A 501 -55.98 -41.09 65.94
CA MET A 501 -57.27 -40.42 66.07
C MET A 501 -58.28 -41.23 65.28
N GLU A 502 -59.45 -41.47 65.86
CA GLU A 502 -60.61 -41.95 65.10
C GLU A 502 -60.97 -40.85 64.08
N GLU A 503 -60.61 -41.05 62.81
CA GLU A 503 -61.17 -40.24 61.73
C GLU A 503 -62.68 -40.53 61.68
N ALA A 504 -63.48 -39.47 61.78
CA ALA A 504 -64.93 -39.59 61.59
C ALA A 504 -65.21 -40.06 60.15
N GLU A 505 -66.28 -40.86 59.96
CA GLU A 505 -66.65 -41.37 58.65
C GLU A 505 -66.75 -40.20 57.64
N PRO A 506 -65.94 -40.20 56.55
CA PRO A 506 -65.80 -39.03 55.70
C PRO A 506 -67.10 -38.72 54.97
N THR A 507 -67.47 -37.44 55.00
CA THR A 507 -68.70 -36.92 54.40
C THR A 507 -68.73 -37.23 52.90
N GLU A 508 -69.91 -37.42 52.31
CA GLU A 508 -70.05 -37.69 50.86
C GLU A 508 -69.30 -36.65 49.99
N THR A 509 -69.27 -35.38 50.42
CA THR A 509 -68.51 -34.30 49.80
C THR A 509 -66.99 -34.48 49.84
N GLU A 510 -66.47 -35.05 50.92
CA GLU A 510 -65.03 -35.32 51.11
C GLU A 510 -64.60 -36.51 50.26
N LEU A 511 -65.45 -37.56 50.20
CA LEU A 511 -65.29 -38.67 49.26
C LEU A 511 -65.38 -38.22 47.79
N GLU A 512 -66.18 -37.19 47.45
CA GLU A 512 -66.13 -36.58 46.12
C GLU A 512 -64.85 -35.78 45.86
N ILE A 513 -64.34 -35.04 46.85
CA ILE A 513 -63.08 -34.28 46.73
C ILE A 513 -61.92 -35.25 46.47
N LEU A 514 -61.77 -36.30 47.28
CA LEU A 514 -60.75 -37.34 47.09
C LEU A 514 -60.84 -38.01 45.71
N LYS A 515 -62.04 -38.30 45.21
CA LYS A 515 -62.24 -38.83 43.84
C LYS A 515 -61.81 -37.83 42.76
N ARG A 516 -62.13 -36.54 42.91
CA ARG A 516 -61.72 -35.47 41.98
C ARG A 516 -60.20 -35.28 41.99
N GLU A 517 -59.57 -35.32 43.16
CA GLU A 517 -58.12 -35.21 43.32
C GLU A 517 -57.38 -36.43 42.76
N LYS A 518 -57.90 -37.64 43.00
CA LYS A 518 -57.37 -38.88 42.40
C LYS A 518 -57.40 -38.84 40.87
N ILE A 519 -58.53 -38.47 40.26
CA ILE A 519 -58.66 -38.30 38.80
C ILE A 519 -57.69 -37.23 38.27
N LYS A 520 -57.57 -36.09 38.97
CA LYS A 520 -56.62 -35.01 38.64
C LYS A 520 -55.18 -35.50 38.70
N ASN A 521 -54.80 -36.26 39.72
CA ASN A 521 -53.44 -36.76 39.92
C ASN A 521 -53.06 -37.79 38.84
N LEU A 522 -53.97 -38.70 38.46
CA LEU A 522 -53.78 -39.62 37.33
C LEU A 522 -53.57 -38.87 36.00
N TYR A 523 -54.39 -37.85 35.72
CA TYR A 523 -54.23 -37.02 34.51
C TYR A 523 -52.92 -36.22 34.51
N LEU A 524 -52.50 -35.69 35.68
CA LEU A 524 -51.21 -35.01 35.83
C LEU A 524 -50.04 -35.99 35.61
N GLN A 525 -50.10 -37.20 36.18
CA GLN A 525 -49.08 -38.23 35.96
C GLN A 525 -48.97 -38.59 34.47
N GLU A 526 -50.09 -38.88 33.80
CA GLU A 526 -50.10 -39.26 32.39
C GLU A 526 -49.59 -38.11 31.48
N THR A 527 -49.97 -36.86 31.77
CA THR A 527 -49.49 -35.70 31.00
C THR A 527 -48.02 -35.37 31.26
N LEU A 528 -47.50 -35.57 32.48
CA LEU A 528 -46.07 -35.42 32.78
C LEU A 528 -45.23 -36.51 32.08
N ILE A 529 -45.69 -37.76 32.06
CA ILE A 529 -45.02 -38.85 31.33
C ILE A 529 -45.05 -38.60 29.82
N LYS A 530 -46.18 -38.11 29.27
CA LYS A 530 -46.28 -37.67 27.87
C LYS A 530 -45.30 -36.53 27.55
N LYS A 531 -45.12 -35.55 28.44
CA LYS A 531 -44.09 -34.49 28.29
C LYS A 531 -42.67 -35.07 28.26
N ILE A 532 -42.30 -35.93 29.22
CA ILE A 532 -40.97 -36.58 29.26
C ILE A 532 -40.69 -37.31 27.93
N ASN A 533 -41.65 -38.12 27.46
CA ASN A 533 -41.49 -38.84 26.19
C ASN A 533 -41.38 -37.89 24.98
N THR A 534 -42.09 -36.76 24.99
CA THR A 534 -42.03 -35.75 23.92
C THR A 534 -40.69 -35.03 23.88
N LEU A 535 -40.13 -34.65 25.04
CA LEU A 535 -38.79 -34.05 25.16
C LEU A 535 -37.70 -34.97 24.59
N VAL A 536 -37.78 -36.27 24.92
CA VAL A 536 -36.85 -37.28 24.43
C VAL A 536 -36.96 -37.48 22.91
N ILE A 537 -38.18 -37.57 22.37
CA ILE A 537 -38.40 -37.71 20.92
C ILE A 537 -37.93 -36.47 20.15
N ASN A 538 -38.16 -35.27 20.69
CA ASN A 538 -37.70 -34.02 20.08
C ASN A 538 -36.16 -33.96 20.04
N PHE A 539 -35.48 -34.33 21.14
CA PHE A 539 -34.03 -34.36 21.19
C PHE A 539 -33.43 -35.35 20.17
N ASP A 540 -33.92 -36.58 20.12
CA ASP A 540 -33.45 -37.58 19.15
C ASP A 540 -33.74 -37.12 17.70
N ALA A 541 -34.84 -36.41 17.44
CA ALA A 541 -35.15 -35.83 16.13
C ALA A 541 -34.19 -34.69 15.72
N GLU A 542 -33.83 -33.79 16.63
CA GLU A 542 -32.84 -32.74 16.38
C GLU A 542 -31.44 -33.32 16.13
N LEU A 543 -31.06 -34.35 16.91
CA LEU A 543 -29.84 -35.12 16.67
C LEU A 543 -29.88 -35.79 15.28
N HIS A 544 -31.01 -36.39 14.87
CA HIS A 544 -31.15 -36.96 13.54
C HIS A 544 -30.97 -35.92 12.41
N LEU A 545 -31.50 -34.71 12.58
CA LEU A 545 -31.32 -33.60 11.63
C LEU A 545 -29.85 -33.13 11.57
N LEU A 546 -29.21 -32.93 12.73
CA LEU A 546 -27.81 -32.52 12.80
C LEU A 546 -26.87 -33.60 12.24
N ARG A 547 -27.16 -34.89 12.48
CA ARG A 547 -26.40 -36.01 11.91
C ARG A 547 -26.47 -36.03 10.38
N HIS A 548 -27.64 -35.79 9.79
CA HIS A 548 -27.77 -35.67 8.34
C HIS A 548 -27.05 -34.43 7.78
N LYS A 549 -27.08 -33.30 8.51
CA LYS A 549 -26.31 -32.09 8.18
C LYS A 549 -24.80 -32.36 8.24
N LYS A 550 -24.30 -33.03 9.27
CA LYS A 550 -22.90 -33.46 9.41
C LYS A 550 -22.49 -34.39 8.28
N LEU A 551 -23.24 -35.46 7.99
CA LEU A 551 -22.90 -36.40 6.90
C LEU A 551 -22.82 -35.71 5.51
N LYS A 552 -23.71 -34.75 5.24
CA LYS A 552 -23.60 -33.90 4.04
C LYS A 552 -22.33 -33.05 4.07
N MET A 553 -21.98 -32.50 5.24
CA MET A 553 -20.78 -31.70 5.42
C MET A 553 -19.49 -32.53 5.34
N ASP A 554 -19.45 -33.76 5.86
CA ASP A 554 -18.30 -34.66 5.80
C ASP A 554 -17.87 -34.91 4.34
N VAL A 555 -18.84 -35.09 3.44
CA VAL A 555 -18.60 -35.20 1.98
C VAL A 555 -18.04 -33.90 1.40
N GLN A 556 -18.55 -32.73 1.84
CA GLN A 556 -18.03 -31.44 1.41
C GLN A 556 -16.60 -31.19 1.93
N MET A 557 -16.33 -31.50 3.20
CA MET A 557 -15.00 -31.43 3.80
C MET A 557 -14.02 -32.35 3.09
N LYS A 558 -14.39 -33.59 2.77
CA LYS A 558 -13.50 -34.48 2.01
C LYS A 558 -13.27 -34.03 0.57
N SER A 559 -14.25 -33.39 -0.08
CA SER A 559 -14.01 -32.75 -1.39
C SER A 559 -13.11 -31.51 -1.30
N ALA A 560 -13.13 -30.79 -0.17
CA ALA A 560 -12.28 -29.64 0.09
C ALA A 560 -10.86 -30.05 0.48
N ASP A 561 -10.70 -31.08 1.34
CA ASP A 561 -9.41 -31.71 1.67
C ASP A 561 -8.72 -32.21 0.38
N LEU A 562 -9.46 -32.82 -0.55
CA LEU A 562 -8.94 -33.24 -1.87
C LEU A 562 -8.53 -32.04 -2.75
N LEU A 563 -9.32 -30.96 -2.76
CA LEU A 563 -8.96 -29.74 -3.48
C LEU A 563 -7.72 -29.05 -2.88
N CYS A 564 -7.53 -29.08 -1.55
CA CYS A 564 -6.29 -28.65 -0.92
C CYS A 564 -5.08 -29.45 -1.43
N ILE A 565 -5.20 -30.78 -1.55
CA ILE A 565 -4.13 -31.64 -2.11
C ILE A 565 -3.82 -31.24 -3.55
N THR A 566 -4.84 -31.07 -4.41
CA THR A 566 -4.63 -30.59 -5.79
C THR A 566 -3.97 -29.21 -5.83
N CYS A 567 -4.40 -28.26 -5.00
CA CYS A 567 -3.77 -26.94 -4.89
C CYS A 567 -2.31 -27.01 -4.42
N CYS A 568 -1.97 -27.94 -3.51
CA CYS A 568 -0.59 -28.20 -3.11
C CYS A 568 0.25 -28.78 -4.26
N GLU A 569 -0.30 -29.70 -5.05
CA GLU A 569 0.37 -30.28 -6.23
C GLU A 569 0.59 -29.23 -7.32
N GLU A 570 -0.42 -28.40 -7.63
CA GLU A 570 -0.29 -27.23 -8.51
C GLU A 570 0.83 -26.29 -8.01
N LEU A 571 0.83 -25.92 -6.72
CA LEU A 571 1.82 -25.05 -6.10
C LEU A 571 3.24 -25.63 -6.17
N LEU A 572 3.40 -26.94 -6.00
CA LEU A 572 4.68 -27.66 -6.12
C LEU A 572 5.18 -27.80 -7.57
N ILE A 573 4.30 -27.68 -8.58
CA ILE A 573 4.69 -27.53 -9.98
C ILE A 573 5.09 -26.08 -10.25
N LEU A 574 4.26 -25.12 -9.82
CA LEU A 574 4.48 -23.69 -10.03
C LEU A 574 5.81 -23.21 -9.46
N LYS A 575 6.16 -23.56 -8.22
CA LYS A 575 7.45 -23.19 -7.59
C LYS A 575 8.71 -23.78 -8.25
N LYS A 576 8.55 -24.68 -9.24
CA LYS A 576 9.65 -25.20 -10.07
C LYS A 576 9.74 -24.50 -11.43
N LEU A 577 8.70 -23.77 -11.81
CA LEU A 577 8.58 -23.03 -13.06
C LEU A 577 8.80 -21.53 -12.86
N GLU A 578 8.38 -21.00 -11.70
CA GLU A 578 8.59 -19.64 -11.18
C GLU A 578 9.97 -19.10 -11.54
N ILE A 579 11.06 -19.78 -11.15
CA ILE A 579 12.46 -19.37 -11.43
C ILE A 579 12.78 -19.17 -12.93
N HIS A 580 12.10 -19.89 -13.83
CA HIS A 580 12.25 -19.72 -15.28
C HIS A 580 11.29 -18.66 -15.85
N GLU A 581 10.15 -18.45 -15.22
CA GLU A 581 9.19 -17.39 -15.56
C GLU A 581 9.77 -16.02 -15.18
N ASP A 582 10.27 -15.88 -13.95
CA ASP A 582 10.96 -14.70 -13.43
C ASP A 582 12.11 -14.27 -14.36
N LEU A 583 12.93 -15.23 -14.81
CA LEU A 583 14.06 -14.97 -15.71
C LEU A 583 13.62 -14.49 -17.10
N LEU A 584 12.50 -14.98 -17.63
CA LEU A 584 11.94 -14.53 -18.91
C LEU A 584 11.26 -13.15 -18.77
N GLU A 585 10.56 -12.92 -17.66
CA GLU A 585 9.96 -11.60 -17.37
C GLU A 585 11.04 -10.54 -17.10
N GLU A 586 12.16 -10.87 -16.43
CA GLU A 586 13.34 -10.01 -16.30
C GLU A 586 13.97 -9.66 -17.67
N GLN A 587 14.12 -10.63 -18.57
CA GLN A 587 14.64 -10.40 -19.93
C GLN A 587 13.71 -9.51 -20.76
N ILE A 588 12.39 -9.74 -20.69
CA ILE A 588 11.39 -8.91 -21.36
C ILE A 588 11.39 -7.48 -20.79
N CYS A 589 11.50 -7.32 -19.47
CA CYS A 589 11.63 -6.00 -18.84
C CYS A 589 12.91 -5.28 -19.27
N ALA A 590 14.04 -5.98 -19.39
CA ALA A 590 15.28 -5.39 -19.90
C ALA A 590 15.14 -4.92 -21.36
N LEU A 591 14.52 -5.71 -22.24
CA LEU A 591 14.27 -5.35 -23.63
C LEU A 591 13.25 -4.21 -23.78
N ILE A 592 12.20 -4.15 -22.95
CA ILE A 592 11.25 -3.02 -22.92
C ILE A 592 11.97 -1.74 -22.49
N ASN A 593 12.77 -1.80 -21.41
CA ASN A 593 13.56 -0.64 -20.97
C ASN A 593 14.52 -0.17 -22.09
N GLU A 594 15.22 -1.08 -22.78
CA GLU A 594 16.07 -0.72 -23.93
C GLU A 594 15.25 -0.11 -25.08
N GLN A 595 14.05 -0.64 -25.36
CA GLN A 595 13.17 -0.10 -26.39
C GLN A 595 12.70 1.33 -26.06
N GLU A 596 12.31 1.61 -24.81
CA GLU A 596 11.97 2.97 -24.36
C GLU A 596 13.17 3.91 -24.43
N ASP A 597 14.34 3.43 -24.05
CA ASP A 597 15.60 4.21 -24.07
C ASP A 597 16.06 4.53 -25.50
N ILE A 598 15.87 3.61 -26.46
CA ILE A 598 16.09 3.87 -27.89
C ILE A 598 15.00 4.79 -28.46
N GLN A 599 13.73 4.61 -28.10
CA GLN A 599 12.65 5.49 -28.54
C GLN A 599 12.80 6.93 -28.04
N SER A 600 13.27 7.14 -26.81
CA SER A 600 13.51 8.48 -26.25
C SER A 600 14.65 9.19 -27.00
N LYS A 601 15.74 8.46 -27.32
CA LYS A 601 16.83 8.93 -28.18
C LYS A 601 16.34 9.25 -29.59
N LEU A 602 15.57 8.36 -30.23
CA LEU A 602 14.98 8.63 -31.56
C LEU A 602 14.10 9.90 -31.57
N LYS A 603 13.32 10.14 -30.52
CA LYS A 603 12.51 11.37 -30.35
C LYS A 603 13.40 12.61 -30.23
N SER A 604 14.51 12.56 -29.47
CA SER A 604 15.41 13.72 -29.33
C SER A 604 16.27 13.98 -30.59
N TYR A 605 16.66 12.95 -31.34
CA TYR A 605 17.29 13.10 -32.65
C TYR A 605 16.32 13.70 -33.69
N LEU A 606 15.04 13.30 -33.69
CA LEU A 606 14.02 13.90 -34.57
C LEU A 606 13.81 15.39 -34.29
N ALA A 607 13.81 15.81 -33.02
CA ALA A 607 13.73 17.21 -32.64
C ALA A 607 14.94 18.00 -33.18
N GLN A 608 16.16 17.56 -32.88
CA GLN A 608 17.40 18.19 -33.37
C GLN A 608 17.44 18.28 -34.90
N ILE A 609 16.99 17.22 -35.61
CA ILE A 609 16.90 17.20 -37.07
C ILE A 609 15.90 18.23 -37.60
N GLU A 610 14.83 18.56 -36.88
CA GLU A 610 13.88 19.62 -37.26
C GLU A 610 14.41 21.03 -36.91
N ASP A 611 15.08 21.18 -35.78
CA ASP A 611 15.75 22.43 -35.40
C ASP A 611 16.82 22.83 -36.44
N ARG A 612 17.69 21.89 -36.82
CA ARG A 612 18.70 22.13 -37.87
C ARG A 612 18.08 22.39 -39.25
N LYS A 613 16.92 21.79 -39.58
CA LYS A 613 16.17 22.18 -40.80
C LYS A 613 15.69 23.63 -40.72
N CYS A 614 15.16 24.07 -39.59
CA CYS A 614 14.75 25.46 -39.38
C CYS A 614 15.93 26.42 -39.54
N GLU A 615 17.09 26.10 -38.98
CA GLU A 615 18.32 26.89 -39.14
C GLU A 615 18.82 26.92 -40.59
N ILE A 616 18.80 25.79 -41.29
CA ILE A 616 19.11 25.72 -42.74
C ILE A 616 18.14 26.59 -43.56
N VAL A 617 16.84 26.63 -43.20
CA VAL A 617 15.87 27.54 -43.85
C VAL A 617 16.21 29.00 -43.54
N MET A 618 16.51 29.34 -42.29
CA MET A 618 16.91 30.70 -41.90
C MET A 618 18.20 31.17 -42.60
N LEU A 619 19.19 30.29 -42.77
CA LEU A 619 20.41 30.59 -43.54
C LEU A 619 20.11 30.75 -45.04
N GLN A 620 19.22 29.94 -45.62
CA GLN A 620 18.75 30.14 -46.99
C GLN A 620 17.99 31.47 -47.16
N GLU A 621 17.21 31.91 -46.18
CA GLU A 621 16.53 33.20 -46.20
C GLU A 621 17.50 34.37 -46.03
N ARG A 622 18.52 34.25 -45.16
CA ARG A 622 19.62 35.22 -45.08
C ARG A 622 20.38 35.33 -46.42
N LYS A 623 20.68 34.19 -47.08
CA LYS A 623 21.30 34.18 -48.42
C LYS A 623 20.40 34.85 -49.48
N LYS A 624 19.08 34.58 -49.47
CA LYS A 624 18.11 35.28 -50.35
C LYS A 624 18.05 36.78 -50.06
N ALA A 625 18.07 37.18 -48.79
CA ALA A 625 18.06 38.58 -48.37
C ALA A 625 19.35 39.32 -48.79
N LEU A 626 20.51 38.66 -48.74
CA LEU A 626 21.79 39.19 -49.24
C LEU A 626 21.75 39.40 -50.76
N TYR A 627 21.21 38.45 -51.54
CA TYR A 627 20.98 38.68 -52.96
C TYR A 627 19.94 39.76 -53.25
N ALA A 628 18.98 40.01 -52.34
CA ALA A 628 18.01 41.08 -52.46
C ALA A 628 18.60 42.47 -52.13
N SER A 629 19.45 42.58 -51.09
CA SER A 629 20.15 43.83 -50.77
C SER A 629 21.17 44.18 -51.85
N PHE A 630 21.93 43.21 -52.36
CA PHE A 630 22.81 43.42 -53.51
C PHE A 630 22.06 43.97 -54.74
N LYS A 631 20.92 43.37 -55.11
CA LYS A 631 20.08 43.87 -56.21
C LYS A 631 19.52 45.27 -55.94
N ALA A 632 19.22 45.61 -54.69
CA ALA A 632 18.80 46.97 -54.32
C ALA A 632 19.96 47.98 -54.39
N SER A 633 21.20 47.57 -54.13
CA SER A 633 22.41 48.40 -54.26
C SER A 633 22.86 48.61 -55.70
N LEU A 634 22.54 47.70 -56.64
CA LEU A 634 22.92 47.84 -58.05
C LEU A 634 22.14 48.93 -58.81
N GLY A 635 20.88 49.19 -58.46
CA GLY A 635 20.00 50.08 -59.23
C GLY A 635 19.43 49.43 -60.51
N GLU A 636 18.62 50.18 -61.26
CA GLU A 636 17.94 49.67 -62.47
C GLU A 636 18.76 49.87 -63.76
N ASP A 637 19.65 50.86 -63.81
CA ASP A 637 20.56 51.14 -64.94
C ASP A 637 22.00 51.28 -64.43
N ASN A 638 22.86 50.28 -64.67
CA ASN A 638 24.26 50.31 -64.22
C ASN A 638 25.16 49.42 -65.10
N GLU A 639 26.09 50.01 -65.85
CA GLU A 639 26.89 49.30 -66.88
C GLU A 639 27.80 48.21 -66.30
N PHE A 640 28.18 48.34 -65.01
CA PHE A 640 29.00 47.37 -64.29
C PHE A 640 28.19 46.26 -63.59
N ALA A 641 26.87 46.18 -63.78
CA ALA A 641 26.01 45.22 -63.06
C ALA A 641 26.42 43.75 -63.27
N ASP A 642 26.78 43.36 -64.49
CA ASP A 642 27.27 41.99 -64.77
C ASP A 642 28.65 41.73 -64.16
N PHE A 643 29.54 42.72 -64.16
CA PHE A 643 30.88 42.62 -63.55
C PHE A 643 30.79 42.46 -62.02
N LEU A 644 30.02 43.33 -61.34
CA LEU A 644 29.77 43.23 -59.91
C LEU A 644 29.00 41.95 -59.54
N THR A 645 28.07 41.51 -60.39
CA THR A 645 27.37 40.23 -60.21
C THR A 645 28.32 39.03 -60.36
N ASN A 646 29.30 39.10 -61.26
CA ASN A 646 30.32 38.07 -61.42
C ASN A 646 31.33 38.08 -60.28
N ILE A 647 31.69 39.24 -59.72
CA ILE A 647 32.45 39.33 -58.46
C ILE A 647 31.67 38.67 -57.31
N LEU A 648 30.41 39.04 -57.10
CA LEU A 648 29.59 38.42 -56.03
C LEU A 648 29.41 36.91 -56.24
N LYS A 649 29.46 36.42 -57.48
CA LYS A 649 29.38 34.98 -57.81
C LYS A 649 30.73 34.26 -57.71
N LYS A 650 31.88 34.89 -58.01
CA LYS A 650 33.20 34.21 -58.01
C LYS A 650 33.48 33.65 -56.63
N GLU A 651 33.70 32.34 -56.59
CA GLU A 651 34.17 31.64 -55.40
C GLU A 651 35.65 31.96 -55.20
N VAL A 652 36.04 32.17 -53.95
CA VAL A 652 37.43 32.41 -53.55
C VAL A 652 37.87 31.21 -52.75
N GLU A 653 38.88 30.50 -53.25
CA GLU A 653 39.41 29.30 -52.61
C GLU A 653 40.24 29.68 -51.38
N CYS A 654 39.56 29.80 -50.23
CA CYS A 654 40.21 30.06 -48.95
C CYS A 654 40.99 28.81 -48.50
N VAL A 655 42.27 28.75 -48.86
CA VAL A 655 43.24 27.82 -48.27
C VAL A 655 43.40 28.17 -46.80
N GLU A 656 42.66 27.49 -45.94
CA GLU A 656 42.93 27.46 -44.50
C GLU A 656 44.30 26.79 -44.28
N LYS A 657 45.12 27.38 -43.40
CA LYS A 657 46.46 26.86 -43.12
C LYS A 657 46.40 25.84 -42.01
N ASP A 658 46.69 24.58 -42.32
CA ASP A 658 46.96 23.56 -41.32
C ASP A 658 48.18 23.97 -40.47
N GLU A 659 47.96 24.29 -39.20
CA GLU A 659 49.06 24.32 -38.23
C GLU A 659 49.41 22.90 -37.79
N VAL A 660 50.69 22.55 -37.87
CA VAL A 660 51.17 21.17 -37.69
C VAL A 660 51.09 20.74 -36.22
N GLY A 661 50.03 20.01 -35.88
CA GLY A 661 49.92 19.21 -34.66
C GLY A 661 50.16 17.73 -34.95
N ARG A 662 51.39 17.24 -34.80
CA ARG A 662 51.65 15.80 -34.73
C ARG A 662 51.52 15.33 -33.28
N GLU A 663 50.73 14.29 -33.07
CA GLU A 663 51.12 13.15 -32.23
C GLU A 663 50.37 11.91 -32.74
N ALA A 664 50.92 10.72 -32.48
CA ALA A 664 50.35 9.45 -32.95
C ALA A 664 49.64 8.74 -31.79
N ASP A 665 48.85 7.70 -32.12
CA ASP A 665 49.11 6.34 -31.63
C ASP A 665 48.24 5.33 -32.43
N GLU A 666 48.42 4.04 -32.15
CA GLU A 666 48.31 2.95 -33.12
C GLU A 666 47.01 2.11 -33.08
N GLU A 667 46.77 1.39 -34.18
CA GLU A 667 46.10 0.07 -34.32
C GLU A 667 44.69 -0.19 -33.73
N ASN A 668 43.77 -0.63 -34.60
CA ASN A 668 43.50 -2.08 -34.77
C ASN A 668 42.71 -2.38 -36.07
N GLU A 669 42.68 -3.66 -36.49
CA GLU A 669 42.44 -4.10 -37.89
C GLU A 669 41.13 -4.92 -38.13
N ASN A 670 40.96 -5.40 -39.38
CA ASN A 670 39.95 -6.34 -39.97
C ASN A 670 38.63 -5.66 -40.44
N GLU A 671 38.19 -5.69 -41.72
CA GLU A 671 38.02 -6.77 -42.76
C GLU A 671 36.79 -7.68 -42.47
N GLU A 672 35.96 -8.18 -43.40
CA GLU A 672 35.93 -8.41 -44.89
C GLU A 672 34.61 -7.79 -45.50
N GLU A 673 34.20 -7.73 -46.79
CA GLU A 673 34.74 -7.71 -48.18
C GLU A 673 33.61 -7.20 -49.17
N ASP A 674 33.92 -7.00 -50.47
CA ASP A 674 33.04 -6.90 -51.67
C ASP A 674 32.13 -5.66 -51.99
N ASP A 675 31.80 -5.53 -53.30
CA ASP A 675 31.76 -4.28 -54.12
C ASP A 675 30.37 -3.94 -54.77
N GLU A 676 30.09 -3.45 -56.00
CA GLU A 676 30.77 -3.28 -57.31
C GLU A 676 31.08 -1.80 -57.69
N LYS A 677 32.25 -1.51 -58.30
CA LYS A 677 32.44 -0.36 -59.20
C LYS A 677 31.75 -0.55 -60.56
N PRO A 678 31.41 0.56 -61.24
CA PRO A 678 31.73 0.65 -62.67
C PRO A 678 32.55 1.89 -63.04
N ASP A 679 33.62 1.66 -63.82
CA ASP A 679 34.34 2.73 -64.54
C ASP A 679 33.45 3.32 -65.65
N LEU A 680 33.37 4.65 -65.71
CA LEU A 680 33.10 5.37 -66.95
C LEU A 680 34.06 6.54 -67.09
N LYS A 681 35.21 6.28 -67.70
CA LYS A 681 36.05 7.33 -68.27
C LYS A 681 35.35 7.93 -69.48
N THR A 682 35.20 9.25 -69.48
CA THR A 682 35.01 10.04 -70.70
C THR A 682 35.97 11.21 -70.64
N ASP A 683 37.03 11.16 -71.44
CA ASP A 683 37.92 12.30 -71.63
C ASP A 683 37.22 13.34 -72.51
N GLU A 684 37.06 14.57 -72.02
CA GLU A 684 37.04 15.75 -72.88
C GLU A 684 38.03 16.79 -72.35
N GLU A 685 39.26 16.74 -72.87
CA GLU A 685 40.15 17.89 -72.87
C GLU A 685 39.55 18.98 -73.78
N ASN A 686 38.81 19.94 -73.21
CA ASN A 686 38.51 21.17 -73.93
C ASN A 686 38.23 22.36 -73.00
N GLY A 687 38.48 23.58 -73.49
CA GLY A 687 38.15 24.80 -72.75
C GLY A 687 39.19 25.24 -71.73
N GLY A 688 40.46 25.32 -72.13
CA GLY A 688 41.44 26.15 -71.42
C GLY A 688 41.07 27.63 -71.51
N SER A 689 40.17 28.09 -70.64
CA SER A 689 39.98 29.53 -70.39
C SER A 689 41.15 30.04 -69.56
N GLU A 690 41.90 31.00 -70.09
CA GLU A 690 42.90 31.73 -69.32
C GLU A 690 42.23 32.33 -68.08
N ASP A 691 42.64 31.93 -66.87
CA ASP A 691 42.16 32.60 -65.64
C ASP A 691 42.81 33.99 -65.62
N VAL A 692 42.08 34.96 -66.17
CA VAL A 692 42.50 36.35 -66.19
C VAL A 692 42.57 36.81 -64.74
N VAL A 693 43.80 36.91 -64.26
CA VAL A 693 44.17 37.49 -62.96
C VAL A 693 43.85 38.99 -63.00
N PHE A 694 42.56 39.31 -62.88
CA PHE A 694 42.10 40.60 -62.39
C PHE A 694 42.61 40.72 -60.96
N GLY A 695 43.73 41.42 -60.82
CA GLY A 695 44.32 41.71 -59.52
C GLY A 695 43.32 42.40 -58.60
N GLU A 696 43.45 42.12 -57.30
CA GLU A 696 42.69 42.82 -56.27
C GLU A 696 42.91 44.35 -56.34
N SER A 697 42.00 45.10 -55.73
CA SER A 697 42.15 46.52 -55.37
C SER A 697 42.28 47.58 -56.47
N VAL A 698 41.78 47.35 -57.69
CA VAL A 698 41.53 48.43 -58.67
C VAL A 698 40.04 48.55 -59.02
N CYS A 699 39.43 49.68 -58.66
CA CYS A 699 38.06 50.02 -59.07
C CYS A 699 38.07 50.50 -60.54
N PRO A 700 37.16 50.03 -61.42
CA PRO A 700 37.09 50.52 -62.80
C PRO A 700 36.80 52.03 -62.86
N GLU A 701 37.47 52.75 -63.77
CA GLU A 701 37.24 54.19 -63.97
C GLU A 701 35.78 54.46 -64.41
N GLY A 702 34.96 54.95 -63.48
CA GLY A 702 33.52 55.16 -63.65
C GLY A 702 32.64 54.47 -62.61
N CYS A 703 33.14 53.45 -61.90
CA CYS A 703 32.44 52.81 -60.79
C CYS A 703 32.70 53.56 -59.47
N SER A 704 31.68 53.74 -58.63
CA SER A 704 31.86 54.33 -57.30
C SER A 704 32.55 53.33 -56.36
N GLU A 705 33.58 53.80 -55.67
CA GLU A 705 34.40 53.02 -54.75
C GLU A 705 33.56 52.37 -53.64
N ASP A 706 32.55 53.10 -53.13
CA ASP A 706 31.59 52.58 -52.16
C ASP A 706 30.82 51.35 -52.66
N LEU A 707 30.35 51.31 -53.92
CA LEU A 707 29.60 50.16 -54.43
C LEU A 707 30.51 48.94 -54.63
N PHE A 708 31.77 49.16 -55.02
CA PHE A 708 32.77 48.11 -55.15
C PHE A 708 33.12 47.51 -53.77
N LEU A 709 33.43 48.35 -52.78
CA LEU A 709 33.71 47.92 -51.41
C LEU A 709 32.51 47.22 -50.75
N ASN A 710 31.28 47.72 -50.95
CA ASN A 710 30.07 47.05 -50.47
C ASN A 710 29.85 45.69 -51.17
N THR A 711 30.17 45.57 -52.47
CA THR A 711 30.08 44.29 -53.20
C THR A 711 31.05 43.25 -52.62
N ILE A 712 32.29 43.64 -52.29
CA ILE A 712 33.27 42.75 -51.64
C ILE A 712 32.80 42.36 -50.23
N GLN A 713 32.24 43.28 -49.44
CA GLN A 713 31.68 42.96 -48.12
C GLN A 713 30.49 41.98 -48.23
N LEU A 714 29.61 42.17 -49.22
CA LEU A 714 28.51 41.24 -49.50
C LEU A 714 29.02 39.88 -49.99
N GLN A 715 30.11 39.80 -50.76
CA GLN A 715 30.77 38.55 -51.14
C GLN A 715 31.35 37.81 -49.91
N GLN A 716 32.02 38.51 -49.00
CA GLN A 716 32.50 37.93 -47.75
C GLN A 716 31.35 37.43 -46.85
N GLN A 717 30.24 38.17 -46.78
CA GLN A 717 29.04 37.73 -46.05
C GLN A 717 28.36 36.52 -46.74
N ARG A 718 28.34 36.48 -48.08
CA ARG A 718 27.83 35.35 -48.88
C ARG A 718 28.61 34.08 -48.57
N ILE A 719 29.93 34.15 -48.62
CA ILE A 719 30.84 33.03 -48.36
C ILE A 719 30.69 32.52 -46.91
N ARG A 720 30.56 33.41 -45.91
CA ARG A 720 30.27 33.00 -44.53
C ARG A 720 28.95 32.25 -44.41
N ILE A 721 27.84 32.83 -44.90
CA ILE A 721 26.52 32.19 -44.87
C ILE A 721 26.51 30.86 -45.65
N GLU A 722 27.38 30.70 -46.65
CA GLU A 722 27.54 29.44 -47.39
C GLU A 722 28.37 28.40 -46.65
N LYS A 723 29.42 28.80 -45.91
CA LYS A 723 30.15 27.92 -44.99
C LYS A 723 29.23 27.46 -43.85
N ASP A 724 28.55 28.39 -43.17
CA ASP A 724 27.54 28.09 -42.14
C ASP A 724 26.48 27.09 -42.65
N LEU A 725 25.98 27.29 -43.88
CA LEU A 725 24.95 26.47 -44.51
C LEU A 725 25.47 25.11 -44.99
N ALA A 726 26.76 24.98 -45.29
CA ALA A 726 27.41 23.71 -45.59
C ALA A 726 27.67 22.90 -44.30
N GLU A 727 28.12 23.57 -43.24
CA GLU A 727 28.34 22.98 -41.92
C GLU A 727 27.04 22.47 -41.30
N GLU A 728 25.98 23.27 -41.25
CA GLU A 728 24.68 22.82 -40.72
C GLU A 728 24.03 21.72 -41.57
N LYS A 729 24.26 21.71 -42.89
CA LYS A 729 23.87 20.57 -43.75
C LYS A 729 24.64 19.30 -43.41
N LYS A 730 25.93 19.40 -43.08
CA LYS A 730 26.76 18.26 -42.67
C LYS A 730 26.27 17.72 -41.32
N VAL A 731 26.09 18.59 -40.32
CA VAL A 731 25.53 18.25 -39.01
C VAL A 731 24.15 17.58 -39.15
N ALA A 732 23.24 18.15 -39.94
CA ALA A 732 21.93 17.55 -40.19
C ALA A 732 21.98 16.22 -40.95
N ALA A 733 23.01 15.99 -41.79
CA ALA A 733 23.23 14.71 -42.46
C ALA A 733 23.80 13.65 -41.51
N ASP A 734 24.72 14.03 -40.62
CA ASP A 734 25.35 13.13 -39.65
C ASP A 734 24.37 12.73 -38.54
N LEU A 735 23.59 13.67 -37.98
CA LEU A 735 22.44 13.37 -37.10
C LEU A 735 21.43 12.41 -37.75
N LYS A 736 21.23 12.52 -39.06
CA LYS A 736 20.35 11.60 -39.81
C LYS A 736 20.95 10.20 -39.98
N LYS A 737 22.28 10.05 -40.03
CA LYS A 737 22.95 8.73 -39.99
C LYS A 737 22.73 8.07 -38.63
N GLU A 738 22.95 8.81 -37.54
CA GLU A 738 22.74 8.34 -36.17
C GLU A 738 21.28 7.93 -35.92
N TYR A 739 20.32 8.77 -36.34
CA TYR A 739 18.89 8.43 -36.33
C TYR A 739 18.59 7.14 -37.10
N ASN A 740 19.12 6.98 -38.32
CA ASN A 740 18.91 5.77 -39.12
C ASN A 740 19.50 4.52 -38.45
N ALA A 741 20.69 4.62 -37.86
CA ALA A 741 21.33 3.51 -37.15
C ALA A 741 20.53 3.10 -35.90
N LEU A 742 20.05 4.06 -35.11
CA LEU A 742 19.15 3.80 -33.98
C LEU A 742 17.78 3.26 -34.43
N ALA A 743 17.28 3.64 -35.61
CA ALA A 743 16.02 3.13 -36.16
C ALA A 743 16.15 1.70 -36.74
N ILE A 744 17.37 1.22 -37.00
CA ILE A 744 17.66 -0.19 -37.25
C ILE A 744 17.68 -0.94 -35.92
N LYS A 745 18.47 -0.48 -34.94
CA LYS A 745 18.52 -1.08 -33.60
C LYS A 745 17.16 -1.18 -32.91
N ALA A 746 16.30 -0.17 -33.06
CA ALA A 746 14.94 -0.18 -32.54
C ALA A 746 14.13 -1.37 -33.08
N LYS A 747 14.31 -1.74 -34.35
CA LYS A 747 13.66 -2.90 -34.98
C LYS A 747 14.28 -4.21 -34.56
N GLU A 748 15.60 -4.25 -34.37
CA GLU A 748 16.30 -5.43 -33.85
C GLU A 748 15.79 -5.75 -32.44
N VAL A 749 15.73 -4.75 -31.55
CA VAL A 749 15.15 -4.86 -30.20
C VAL A 749 13.66 -5.20 -30.25
N GLU A 750 12.88 -4.58 -31.14
CA GLU A 750 11.46 -4.92 -31.37
C GLU A 750 11.30 -6.40 -31.77
N THR A 751 12.11 -6.92 -32.70
CA THR A 751 12.08 -8.34 -33.08
C THR A 751 12.57 -9.28 -31.97
N SER A 752 13.54 -8.85 -31.16
CA SER A 752 14.05 -9.58 -30.00
C SER A 752 12.99 -9.71 -28.91
N LEU A 753 12.30 -8.61 -28.61
CA LEU A 753 11.15 -8.55 -27.71
C LEU A 753 9.99 -9.43 -28.25
N ASP A 754 9.73 -9.41 -29.55
CA ASP A 754 8.76 -10.29 -30.20
C ASP A 754 9.11 -11.78 -30.07
N THR A 755 10.40 -12.15 -30.10
CA THR A 755 10.84 -13.53 -29.82
C THR A 755 10.73 -13.88 -28.34
N ALA A 756 11.19 -13.02 -27.43
CA ALA A 756 11.11 -13.26 -25.99
C ALA A 756 9.66 -13.40 -25.50
N ASN A 757 8.74 -12.57 -26.01
CA ASN A 757 7.31 -12.69 -25.73
C ASN A 757 6.73 -14.04 -26.20
N ARG A 758 7.12 -14.54 -27.38
CA ARG A 758 6.68 -15.85 -27.88
C ARG A 758 7.28 -17.01 -27.07
N GLU A 759 8.50 -16.86 -26.56
CA GLU A 759 9.11 -17.84 -25.65
C GLU A 759 8.41 -17.85 -24.28
N LEU A 760 8.03 -16.69 -23.73
CA LEU A 760 7.20 -16.58 -22.53
C LEU A 760 5.79 -17.16 -22.76
N GLU A 761 5.15 -16.90 -23.90
CA GLU A 761 3.88 -17.55 -24.26
C GLU A 761 4.02 -19.07 -24.33
N ALA A 762 5.06 -19.60 -24.99
CA ALA A 762 5.33 -21.03 -25.09
C ALA A 762 5.62 -21.65 -23.70
N PHE A 763 6.30 -20.94 -22.81
CA PHE A 763 6.52 -21.35 -21.43
C PHE A 763 5.21 -21.36 -20.62
N GLN A 764 4.35 -20.35 -20.78
CA GLN A 764 3.01 -20.32 -20.17
C GLN A 764 2.13 -21.47 -20.69
N TRP A 765 2.27 -21.89 -21.95
CA TRP A 765 1.66 -23.11 -22.49
C TRP A 765 2.19 -24.39 -21.85
N GLU A 766 3.51 -24.54 -21.67
CA GLU A 766 4.08 -25.72 -21.01
C GLU A 766 3.65 -25.78 -19.53
N LYS A 767 3.69 -24.65 -18.83
CA LYS A 767 3.17 -24.45 -17.48
C LYS A 767 1.69 -24.88 -17.37
N LEU A 768 0.85 -24.47 -18.32
CA LEU A 768 -0.54 -24.88 -18.41
C LEU A 768 -0.69 -26.39 -18.69
N HIS A 769 0.15 -26.99 -19.55
CA HIS A 769 0.15 -28.42 -19.83
C HIS A 769 0.47 -29.25 -18.58
N ARG A 770 1.58 -28.93 -17.89
CA ARG A 770 2.01 -29.57 -16.64
C ARG A 770 0.96 -29.47 -15.53
N LEU A 771 0.17 -28.40 -15.50
CA LEU A 771 -0.96 -28.25 -14.56
C LEU A 771 -2.20 -29.06 -14.99
N ASN A 772 -2.48 -29.17 -16.30
CA ASN A 772 -3.58 -29.98 -16.84
C ASN A 772 -3.34 -31.50 -16.70
N GLU A 773 -2.10 -31.94 -16.44
CA GLU A 773 -1.76 -33.34 -16.13
C GLU A 773 -2.23 -33.78 -14.73
N LEU A 774 -2.62 -32.85 -13.84
CA LEU A 774 -3.09 -33.17 -12.48
C LEU A 774 -4.55 -33.67 -12.46
N TYR A 775 -4.80 -34.73 -11.69
CA TYR A 775 -6.10 -35.39 -11.61
C TYR A 775 -7.06 -34.72 -10.63
N VAL A 776 -7.91 -33.81 -11.12
CA VAL A 776 -8.95 -33.15 -10.32
C VAL A 776 -10.11 -34.11 -10.01
N VAL A 777 -10.31 -34.45 -8.73
CA VAL A 777 -11.41 -35.34 -8.29
C VAL A 777 -12.73 -34.57 -8.15
N VAL A 778 -13.73 -34.90 -8.99
CA VAL A 778 -15.05 -34.26 -8.97
C VAL A 778 -16.13 -35.22 -8.46
N PRO A 779 -16.72 -35.01 -7.26
CA PRO A 779 -17.76 -35.87 -6.73
C PRO A 779 -19.13 -35.60 -7.38
N LEU A 780 -19.52 -36.44 -8.34
CA LEU A 780 -20.81 -36.36 -9.04
C LEU A 780 -21.88 -37.24 -8.37
N ARG A 781 -23.11 -36.72 -8.31
CA ARG A 781 -24.31 -37.50 -7.97
C ARG A 781 -24.87 -38.15 -9.24
N LEU A 782 -25.39 -39.37 -9.14
CA LEU A 782 -25.90 -40.14 -10.29
C LEU A 782 -26.87 -39.34 -11.20
N HIS A 783 -27.78 -38.54 -10.63
CA HIS A 783 -28.72 -37.70 -11.39
C HIS A 783 -28.10 -36.50 -12.14
N GLN A 784 -26.81 -36.20 -11.91
CA GLN A 784 -26.08 -35.15 -12.61
C GLN A 784 -25.46 -35.66 -13.92
N VAL A 785 -25.26 -36.98 -14.04
CA VAL A 785 -24.78 -37.64 -15.25
C VAL A 785 -25.90 -37.63 -16.30
N LYS A 786 -25.76 -36.75 -17.30
CA LYS A 786 -26.68 -36.64 -18.44
C LYS A 786 -26.14 -37.28 -19.72
N CYS A 787 -24.90 -37.77 -19.69
CA CYS A 787 -24.31 -38.55 -20.77
C CYS A 787 -24.66 -40.03 -20.53
N LEU A 788 -25.80 -40.44 -21.09
CA LEU A 788 -26.24 -41.83 -21.16
C LEU A 788 -25.96 -42.32 -22.59
N VAL A 789 -25.37 -43.50 -22.71
CA VAL A 789 -25.15 -44.17 -24.01
C VAL A 789 -26.11 -45.34 -24.05
N ASP A 790 -26.98 -45.37 -25.08
CA ASP A 790 -28.05 -46.36 -25.27
C ASP A 790 -28.99 -46.56 -24.06
N GLY A 791 -29.07 -45.57 -23.17
CA GLY A 791 -29.88 -45.57 -21.96
C GLY A 791 -29.18 -46.11 -20.70
N GLU A 792 -27.99 -46.69 -20.83
CA GLU A 792 -27.17 -47.14 -19.71
C GLU A 792 -26.11 -46.10 -19.31
N MET A 793 -25.54 -46.28 -18.11
CA MET A 793 -24.44 -45.46 -17.61
C MET A 793 -23.10 -45.97 -18.19
N PRO A 794 -22.30 -45.12 -18.85
CA PRO A 794 -20.96 -45.48 -19.29
C PRO A 794 -20.10 -46.00 -18.13
N ARG A 795 -19.30 -47.05 -18.38
CA ARG A 795 -18.33 -47.55 -17.39
C ARG A 795 -17.08 -46.67 -17.34
N ASP A 796 -16.66 -46.17 -18.50
CA ASP A 796 -15.54 -45.23 -18.64
C ASP A 796 -16.07 -43.85 -19.02
N PHE A 797 -15.62 -42.82 -18.28
CA PHE A 797 -15.99 -41.42 -18.52
C PHE A 797 -14.92 -40.61 -19.26
N SER A 798 -13.82 -41.25 -19.69
CA SER A 798 -12.59 -40.61 -20.22
C SER A 798 -12.79 -39.79 -21.49
N GLN A 799 -13.88 -40.01 -22.24
CA GLN A 799 -14.26 -39.22 -23.43
C GLN A 799 -15.39 -38.20 -23.15
N THR A 800 -15.81 -38.05 -21.89
CA THR A 800 -16.93 -37.17 -21.50
C THR A 800 -16.44 -35.87 -20.88
N LEU A 801 -17.03 -34.74 -21.28
CA LEU A 801 -16.62 -33.41 -20.81
C LEU A 801 -17.60 -32.86 -19.77
N VAL A 802 -17.10 -32.57 -18.57
CA VAL A 802 -17.89 -32.06 -17.44
C VAL A 802 -18.15 -30.56 -17.59
N PHE A 803 -19.41 -30.19 -17.82
CA PHE A 803 -19.85 -28.78 -17.90
C PHE A 803 -20.74 -28.38 -16.72
N THR A 804 -20.60 -27.15 -16.24
CA THR A 804 -21.60 -26.56 -15.34
C THR A 804 -22.92 -26.33 -16.08
N ASN A 805 -24.05 -26.57 -15.42
CA ASN A 805 -25.36 -26.28 -16.04
C ASN A 805 -25.52 -24.79 -16.38
N LYS A 806 -24.84 -23.88 -15.67
CA LYS A 806 -24.84 -22.43 -15.95
C LYS A 806 -24.14 -22.11 -17.28
N SER A 807 -22.91 -22.58 -17.50
CA SER A 807 -22.19 -22.33 -18.75
C SER A 807 -22.89 -22.98 -19.95
N LEU A 808 -23.45 -24.19 -19.80
CA LEU A 808 -24.24 -24.83 -20.85
C LEU A 808 -25.52 -24.05 -21.20
N GLN A 809 -26.19 -23.41 -20.22
CA GLN A 809 -27.33 -22.53 -20.47
C GLN A 809 -26.91 -21.21 -21.12
N TYR A 810 -25.80 -20.61 -20.69
CA TYR A 810 -25.24 -19.40 -21.30
C TYR A 810 -24.88 -19.63 -22.77
N LEU A 811 -24.13 -20.69 -23.09
CA LEU A 811 -23.77 -21.04 -24.47
C LEU A 811 -25.01 -21.23 -25.36
N LYS A 812 -26.06 -21.88 -24.83
CA LYS A 812 -27.34 -22.04 -25.56
C LYS A 812 -28.08 -20.73 -25.79
N LYS A 813 -27.95 -19.73 -24.91
CA LYS A 813 -28.45 -18.37 -25.13
C LYS A 813 -27.59 -17.63 -26.15
N ARG A 814 -26.27 -17.59 -25.98
CA ARG A 814 -25.32 -16.90 -26.88
C ARG A 814 -25.46 -17.38 -28.33
N ILE A 815 -25.74 -18.67 -28.57
CA ILE A 815 -26.04 -19.20 -29.91
C ILE A 815 -27.29 -18.57 -30.57
N VAL A 816 -28.28 -18.15 -29.79
CA VAL A 816 -29.46 -17.38 -30.27
C VAL A 816 -29.09 -15.91 -30.43
N ASP A 817 -28.39 -15.33 -29.46
CA ASP A 817 -27.98 -13.92 -29.47
C ASP A 817 -27.09 -13.61 -30.69
N LEU A 818 -26.07 -14.44 -30.96
CA LEU A 818 -25.21 -14.38 -32.14
C LEU A 818 -25.98 -14.53 -33.47
N ARG A 819 -27.12 -15.25 -33.49
CA ARG A 819 -27.97 -15.33 -34.69
C ARG A 819 -28.71 -14.01 -34.92
N ASN A 820 -29.14 -13.35 -33.85
CA ASN A 820 -29.80 -12.04 -33.91
C ASN A 820 -28.78 -10.95 -34.29
N GLU A 821 -27.62 -10.91 -33.65
CA GLU A 821 -26.49 -10.03 -34.00
C GLU A 821 -26.08 -10.19 -35.47
N LYS A 822 -25.97 -11.44 -35.96
CA LYS A 822 -25.68 -11.73 -37.37
C LYS A 822 -26.79 -11.29 -38.34
N ILE A 823 -28.03 -11.11 -37.89
CA ILE A 823 -29.10 -10.50 -38.69
C ILE A 823 -28.96 -8.97 -38.66
N MET A 824 -28.80 -8.37 -37.48
CA MET A 824 -28.63 -6.92 -37.32
C MET A 824 -27.42 -6.39 -38.12
N GLN A 825 -26.26 -7.05 -38.00
CA GLN A 825 -25.06 -6.67 -38.75
C GLN A 825 -25.22 -6.85 -40.27
N ARG A 826 -26.04 -7.80 -40.73
CA ARG A 826 -26.42 -7.91 -42.15
C ARG A 826 -27.31 -6.76 -42.63
N GLU A 827 -28.12 -6.16 -41.75
CA GLU A 827 -28.91 -4.98 -42.08
C GLU A 827 -28.09 -3.70 -42.07
N ILE A 828 -27.18 -3.55 -41.10
CA ILE A 828 -26.19 -2.46 -41.06
C ILE A 828 -25.33 -2.50 -42.34
N HIS A 829 -24.79 -3.66 -42.69
CA HIS A 829 -23.97 -3.83 -43.90
C HIS A 829 -24.75 -3.60 -45.22
N LYS A 830 -26.08 -3.82 -45.25
CA LYS A 830 -26.92 -3.41 -46.39
C LYS A 830 -27.04 -1.88 -46.47
N LYS A 831 -27.39 -1.23 -45.36
CA LYS A 831 -27.50 0.24 -45.28
C LYS A 831 -26.18 0.92 -45.67
N ALA A 832 -25.06 0.44 -45.16
CA ALA A 832 -23.73 0.93 -45.52
C ALA A 832 -23.41 0.75 -47.02
N LYS A 833 -23.83 -0.35 -47.66
CA LYS A 833 -23.70 -0.56 -49.11
C LYS A 833 -24.63 0.34 -49.93
N GLU A 834 -25.83 0.62 -49.45
CA GLU A 834 -26.77 1.56 -50.06
C GLU A 834 -26.24 3.01 -49.96
N GLN A 835 -25.72 3.41 -48.80
CA GLN A 835 -25.03 4.70 -48.59
C GLN A 835 -23.76 4.83 -49.45
N HIS A 836 -22.90 3.81 -49.50
CA HIS A 836 -21.73 3.83 -50.37
C HIS A 836 -22.11 3.99 -51.85
N LYS A 837 -23.19 3.34 -52.30
CA LYS A 837 -23.72 3.52 -53.65
C LYS A 837 -24.25 4.94 -53.87
N GLN A 838 -24.98 5.51 -52.91
CA GLN A 838 -25.47 6.90 -52.96
C GLN A 838 -24.30 7.89 -53.07
N LEU A 839 -23.32 7.81 -52.15
CA LEU A 839 -22.11 8.65 -52.17
C LEU A 839 -21.31 8.50 -53.49
N LEU A 840 -21.29 7.32 -54.10
CA LEU A 840 -20.62 7.10 -55.39
C LEU A 840 -21.43 7.62 -56.60
N GLN A 841 -22.75 7.80 -56.47
CA GLN A 841 -23.58 8.53 -57.42
C GLN A 841 -23.41 10.04 -57.23
N GLU A 842 -23.54 10.54 -56.00
CA GLU A 842 -23.33 11.94 -55.62
C GLU A 842 -21.94 12.44 -56.03
N LYS A 843 -20.88 11.65 -55.81
CA LYS A 843 -19.52 11.96 -56.28
C LYS A 843 -19.47 12.19 -57.79
N LYS A 844 -20.16 11.36 -58.59
CA LYS A 844 -20.20 11.51 -60.05
C LYS A 844 -21.06 12.69 -60.50
N GLU A 845 -22.15 12.96 -59.81
CA GLU A 845 -23.00 14.13 -60.08
C GLU A 845 -22.25 15.43 -59.75
N MET A 846 -21.49 15.45 -58.65
CA MET A 846 -20.57 16.54 -58.30
C MET A 846 -19.39 16.67 -59.26
N GLU A 847 -18.78 15.57 -59.72
CA GLU A 847 -17.75 15.59 -60.78
C GLU A 847 -18.28 16.20 -62.09
N ILE A 848 -19.49 15.83 -62.50
CA ILE A 848 -20.16 16.38 -63.68
C ILE A 848 -20.51 17.87 -63.49
N GLU A 849 -20.96 18.27 -62.31
CA GLU A 849 -21.28 19.68 -62.05
C GLU A 849 -20.02 20.56 -61.92
N ILE A 850 -18.92 20.02 -61.37
CA ILE A 850 -17.59 20.65 -61.41
C ILE A 850 -17.16 20.86 -62.87
N GLN A 851 -17.24 19.83 -63.72
CA GLN A 851 -16.90 19.94 -65.14
C GLN A 851 -17.76 21.00 -65.86
N ARG A 852 -19.09 21.04 -65.62
CA ARG A 852 -19.98 22.08 -66.16
C ARG A 852 -19.61 23.48 -65.67
N LEU A 853 -19.23 23.63 -64.40
CA LEU A 853 -18.82 24.91 -63.83
C LEU A 853 -17.46 25.35 -64.37
N GLU A 854 -16.53 24.43 -64.61
CA GLU A 854 -15.25 24.68 -65.29
C GLU A 854 -15.48 25.09 -66.75
N GLU A 855 -16.27 24.33 -67.52
CA GLU A 855 -16.68 24.67 -68.90
C GLU A 855 -17.34 26.06 -68.97
N ARG A 856 -18.26 26.36 -68.04
CA ARG A 856 -18.94 27.66 -67.97
C ARG A 856 -18.00 28.79 -67.58
N CYS A 857 -17.06 28.57 -66.65
CA CYS A 857 -16.02 29.53 -66.32
C CYS A 857 -15.07 29.76 -67.51
N ASN A 858 -14.68 28.70 -68.21
CA ASN A 858 -13.86 28.77 -69.42
C ASN A 858 -14.57 29.54 -70.54
N HIS A 859 -15.86 29.30 -70.77
CA HIS A 859 -16.67 30.06 -71.73
C HIS A 859 -16.74 31.56 -71.35
N LEU A 860 -17.07 31.87 -70.09
CA LEU A 860 -17.12 33.26 -69.59
C LEU A 860 -15.74 33.95 -69.60
N MET A 861 -14.64 33.21 -69.52
CA MET A 861 -13.28 33.75 -69.73
C MET A 861 -13.04 34.06 -71.20
N MET A 862 -13.37 33.15 -72.11
CA MET A 862 -13.22 33.36 -73.55
C MET A 862 -14.07 34.54 -74.05
N GLU A 863 -15.32 34.67 -73.59
CA GLU A 863 -16.19 35.81 -73.92
C GLU A 863 -15.63 37.17 -73.44
N LYS A 864 -15.00 37.20 -72.25
CA LYS A 864 -14.57 38.46 -71.62
C LYS A 864 -13.13 38.87 -71.92
N PHE A 865 -12.25 37.91 -72.20
CA PHE A 865 -10.80 38.13 -72.35
C PHE A 865 -10.22 37.58 -73.66
N GLY A 866 -11.02 36.86 -74.47
CA GLY A 866 -10.56 36.24 -75.73
C GLY A 866 -9.58 35.06 -75.55
N ARG A 867 -9.24 34.72 -74.31
CA ARG A 867 -8.31 33.65 -73.91
C ARG A 867 -8.65 33.16 -72.51
N LEU A 868 -8.22 31.96 -72.14
CA LEU A 868 -8.22 31.51 -70.74
C LEU A 868 -7.18 32.30 -69.94
N VAL A 869 -7.51 32.69 -68.71
CA VAL A 869 -6.65 33.52 -67.85
C VAL A 869 -6.76 33.06 -66.39
N ASP A 870 -5.63 32.93 -65.69
CA ASP A 870 -5.65 32.72 -64.25
C ASP A 870 -6.23 33.96 -63.54
N PHE A 871 -7.44 33.80 -62.99
CA PHE A 871 -8.13 34.83 -62.21
C PHE A 871 -7.42 35.18 -60.90
N GLU A 872 -6.69 34.26 -60.28
CA GLU A 872 -5.95 34.53 -59.04
C GLU A 872 -4.73 35.43 -59.32
N ALA A 873 -3.98 35.12 -60.39
CA ALA A 873 -2.94 36.01 -60.90
C ALA A 873 -3.49 37.39 -61.32
N VAL A 874 -4.60 37.47 -62.06
CA VAL A 874 -5.21 38.77 -62.43
C VAL A 874 -5.68 39.54 -61.19
N GLN A 875 -6.28 38.87 -60.21
CA GLN A 875 -6.72 39.48 -58.96
C GLN A 875 -5.51 40.08 -58.19
N ALA A 876 -4.37 39.38 -58.18
CA ALA A 876 -3.12 39.84 -57.58
C ALA A 876 -2.40 40.97 -58.34
N HIS A 877 -2.68 41.20 -59.63
CA HIS A 877 -2.05 42.26 -60.42
C HIS A 877 -2.97 43.46 -60.74
N SER A 878 -4.20 43.44 -60.21
CA SER A 878 -5.24 44.45 -60.50
C SER A 878 -4.97 45.88 -59.99
N VAL A 879 -3.93 46.09 -59.15
CA VAL A 879 -3.53 47.41 -58.64
C VAL A 879 -2.01 47.55 -58.70
N ASN A 880 -1.49 48.41 -59.59
CA ASN A 880 -0.07 48.75 -59.63
C ASN A 880 0.28 49.75 -58.51
N ILE A 881 0.45 49.21 -57.29
CA ILE A 881 0.82 49.96 -56.08
C ILE A 881 2.14 50.72 -56.26
N PRO A 882 3.23 50.12 -56.82
CA PRO A 882 4.47 50.86 -57.08
C PRO A 882 4.27 52.12 -57.94
N MET A 883 3.43 52.06 -58.99
CA MET A 883 3.16 53.23 -59.85
C MET A 883 2.46 54.38 -59.11
N GLU A 884 1.46 54.13 -58.26
CA GLU A 884 0.84 55.22 -57.49
C GLU A 884 1.76 55.73 -56.36
N GLN A 885 2.58 54.87 -55.76
CA GLN A 885 3.62 55.30 -54.82
C GLN A 885 4.65 56.20 -55.53
N MET A 886 5.08 55.85 -56.75
CA MET A 886 6.00 56.67 -57.54
C MET A 886 5.38 58.02 -57.93
N LYS A 887 4.11 58.07 -58.32
CA LYS A 887 3.40 59.35 -58.55
C LYS A 887 3.35 60.23 -57.31
N VAL A 888 3.25 59.66 -56.11
CA VAL A 888 3.31 60.43 -54.85
C VAL A 888 4.72 60.90 -54.53
N ARG A 889 5.76 60.09 -54.78
CA ARG A 889 7.17 60.54 -54.69
C ARG A 889 7.47 61.70 -55.65
N ILE A 890 6.94 61.62 -56.88
CA ILE A 890 7.05 62.70 -57.88
C ILE A 890 6.36 63.96 -57.35
N MET A 891 5.11 63.88 -56.86
CA MET A 891 4.44 65.05 -56.28
C MET A 891 5.13 65.64 -55.04
N GLU A 892 5.84 64.81 -54.27
CA GLU A 892 6.62 65.26 -53.12
C GLU A 892 7.88 66.00 -53.59
N LYS A 893 8.58 65.51 -54.62
CA LYS A 893 9.70 66.20 -55.27
C LYS A 893 9.26 67.48 -55.99
N GLU A 894 8.13 67.47 -56.70
CA GLU A 894 7.52 68.67 -57.30
C GLU A 894 7.22 69.74 -56.23
N TYR A 895 6.79 69.34 -55.03
CA TYR A 895 6.53 70.27 -53.93
C TYR A 895 7.83 70.79 -53.29
N GLU A 896 8.84 69.94 -53.10
CA GLU A 896 10.18 70.36 -52.66
C GLU A 896 10.78 71.38 -53.64
N HIS A 897 10.81 71.04 -54.94
CA HIS A 897 11.29 71.93 -56.00
C HIS A 897 10.45 73.20 -56.16
N PHE A 898 9.13 73.18 -55.86
CA PHE A 898 8.31 74.39 -55.81
C PHE A 898 8.69 75.33 -54.65
N VAL A 899 9.04 74.78 -53.48
CA VAL A 899 9.56 75.58 -52.36
C VAL A 899 10.92 76.18 -52.72
N GLU A 900 11.84 75.37 -53.27
CA GLU A 900 13.15 75.83 -53.76
C GLU A 900 12.99 76.93 -54.82
N LEU A 901 12.13 76.73 -55.83
CA LEU A 901 11.84 77.73 -56.87
C LEU A 901 11.33 79.04 -56.28
N LYS A 902 10.44 78.98 -55.27
CA LYS A 902 9.93 80.19 -54.61
C LYS A 902 11.02 80.93 -53.83
N GLU A 903 11.94 80.23 -53.18
CA GLU A 903 13.13 80.85 -52.55
C GLU A 903 14.07 81.49 -53.59
N TRP A 904 14.19 80.89 -54.78
CA TRP A 904 14.91 81.49 -55.91
C TRP A 904 14.18 82.69 -56.52
N GLU A 905 12.85 82.66 -56.65
CA GLU A 905 12.04 83.80 -57.12
C GLU A 905 12.18 85.01 -56.19
N GLU A 906 12.11 84.80 -54.86
CA GLU A 906 12.35 85.86 -53.87
C GLU A 906 13.77 86.44 -54.01
N ARG A 907 14.80 85.59 -54.19
CA ARG A 907 16.17 86.03 -54.49
C ARG A 907 16.30 86.80 -55.81
N ILE A 908 15.57 86.41 -56.85
CA ILE A 908 15.56 87.09 -58.14
C ILE A 908 14.90 88.47 -58.01
N ILE A 909 13.83 88.60 -57.22
CA ILE A 909 13.18 89.88 -56.94
C ILE A 909 14.12 90.83 -56.20
N ASP A 910 14.86 90.35 -55.19
CA ASP A 910 15.88 91.13 -54.48
C ASP A 910 17.00 91.62 -55.42
N LEU A 911 17.50 90.75 -56.30
CA LEU A 911 18.53 91.10 -57.28
C LEU A 911 18.01 92.07 -58.35
N GLN A 912 16.77 91.91 -58.81
CA GLN A 912 16.11 92.86 -59.70
C GLN A 912 15.92 94.23 -59.04
N HIS A 913 15.61 94.27 -57.74
CA HIS A 913 15.51 95.53 -56.99
C HIS A 913 16.87 96.24 -56.92
N GLN A 914 17.96 95.51 -56.64
CA GLN A 914 19.32 96.04 -56.64
C GLN A 914 19.72 96.57 -58.02
N LEU A 915 19.46 95.81 -59.09
CA LEU A 915 19.77 96.23 -60.46
C LEU A 915 18.95 97.46 -60.86
N THR A 916 17.66 97.50 -60.54
CA THR A 916 16.78 98.68 -60.78
C THR A 916 17.29 99.94 -60.06
N LYS A 917 17.82 99.78 -58.84
CA LYS A 917 18.45 100.88 -58.10
C LYS A 917 19.69 101.41 -58.84
N LEU A 918 20.60 100.52 -59.25
CA LEU A 918 21.79 100.88 -60.02
C LEU A 918 21.45 101.53 -61.38
N THR A 919 20.41 101.06 -62.07
CA THR A 919 19.92 101.68 -63.32
C THR A 919 19.43 103.11 -63.07
N ARG A 920 18.70 103.39 -61.98
CA ARG A 920 18.27 104.75 -61.60
C ARG A 920 19.44 105.66 -61.23
N GLU A 921 20.47 105.12 -60.57
CA GLU A 921 21.69 105.86 -60.28
C GLU A 921 22.47 106.22 -61.56
N ASN A 922 22.49 105.33 -62.56
CA ASN A 922 23.09 105.62 -63.88
C ASN A 922 22.27 106.58 -64.74
N THR A 923 20.93 106.50 -64.79
CA THR A 923 20.13 107.51 -65.52
C THR A 923 20.17 108.88 -64.85
N SER A 924 20.27 108.94 -63.52
CA SER A 924 20.55 110.20 -62.81
C SER A 924 21.87 110.84 -63.23
N LYS A 925 22.96 110.05 -63.34
CA LYS A 925 24.24 110.51 -63.90
C LYS A 925 24.13 110.91 -65.38
N LEU A 926 23.37 110.16 -66.17
CA LEU A 926 23.14 110.48 -67.59
C LEU A 926 22.45 111.85 -67.75
N HIS A 927 21.43 112.15 -66.94
CA HIS A 927 20.77 113.47 -66.94
C HIS A 927 21.66 114.62 -66.41
N GLN A 928 22.68 114.33 -65.60
CA GLN A 928 23.71 115.33 -65.27
C GLN A 928 24.63 115.58 -66.47
N LEU A 929 25.03 114.53 -67.17
CA LEU A 929 25.88 114.60 -68.38
C LEU A 929 25.16 115.34 -69.51
N ASP A 930 23.89 115.04 -69.73
CA ASP A 930 23.01 115.68 -70.72
C ASP A 930 22.83 117.19 -70.44
N ARG A 931 22.73 117.58 -69.16
CA ARG A 931 22.74 118.99 -68.75
C ARG A 931 24.07 119.68 -69.09
N PHE A 932 25.22 119.04 -68.81
CA PHE A 932 26.52 119.57 -69.20
C PHE A 932 26.70 119.64 -70.72
N CYS A 933 26.08 118.74 -71.49
CA CYS A 933 26.03 118.83 -72.95
C CYS A 933 25.22 120.05 -73.42
N CYS A 934 24.08 120.36 -72.80
CA CYS A 934 23.31 121.57 -73.08
C CYS A 934 24.09 122.86 -72.73
N GLU A 935 24.77 122.91 -71.58
CA GLU A 935 25.63 124.03 -71.18
C GLU A 935 26.80 124.21 -72.17
N LYS A 936 27.45 123.11 -72.59
CA LYS A 936 28.48 123.13 -73.63
C LYS A 936 27.93 123.65 -74.97
N HIS A 937 26.74 123.21 -75.38
CA HIS A 937 26.19 123.59 -76.67
C HIS A 937 25.74 125.05 -76.72
N GLN A 938 25.29 125.61 -75.59
CA GLN A 938 25.07 127.05 -75.44
C GLN A 938 26.36 127.84 -75.67
N LEU A 939 27.46 127.44 -75.01
CA LEU A 939 28.79 128.06 -75.21
C LEU A 939 29.30 127.90 -76.65
N GLU A 940 28.98 126.79 -77.33
CA GLU A 940 29.29 126.61 -78.75
C GLU A 940 28.50 127.57 -79.64
N THR A 941 27.20 127.78 -79.40
CA THR A 941 26.40 128.75 -80.16
C THR A 941 26.81 130.21 -79.92
N GLU A 942 27.27 130.55 -78.70
CA GLU A 942 27.89 131.86 -78.44
C GLU A 942 29.19 132.02 -79.25
N LEU A 943 30.01 130.96 -79.36
CA LEU A 943 31.22 130.94 -80.18
C LEU A 943 30.94 131.06 -81.69
N GLU A 944 29.96 130.32 -82.22
CA GLU A 944 29.59 130.41 -83.64
C GLU A 944 29.11 131.83 -84.00
N SER A 945 28.33 132.48 -83.12
CA SER A 945 27.84 133.85 -83.34
C SER A 945 28.98 134.88 -83.51
N LEU A 946 30.11 134.67 -82.84
CA LEU A 946 31.31 135.50 -82.94
C LEU A 946 32.11 135.25 -84.24
N THR A 947 31.89 134.12 -84.92
CA THR A 947 32.55 133.80 -86.20
C THR A 947 31.78 134.27 -87.43
N THR A 948 30.45 134.40 -87.34
CA THR A 948 29.59 134.76 -88.48
C THR A 948 29.79 136.17 -89.03
N ASP A 949 30.40 137.09 -88.26
CA ASP A 949 30.63 138.48 -88.69
C ASP A 949 31.78 138.66 -89.70
N GLN A 950 32.59 137.62 -89.99
CA GLN A 950 33.83 137.76 -90.78
C GLN A 950 33.84 137.15 -92.19
N SER A 951 32.77 136.46 -92.63
CA SER A 951 32.82 135.66 -93.88
C SER A 951 31.56 135.78 -94.77
N ARG A 952 31.49 136.85 -95.58
CA ARG A 952 30.54 136.98 -96.71
C ARG A 952 31.27 137.24 -98.03
N GLU A 953 31.80 136.18 -98.66
CA GLU A 953 32.24 136.21 -100.07
C GLU A 953 32.34 134.77 -100.65
N PHE A 954 31.89 134.58 -101.90
CA PHE A 954 32.00 133.38 -102.78
C PHE A 954 31.13 132.11 -102.58
N GLU A 955 31.20 131.20 -103.56
CA GLU A 955 30.16 130.25 -104.05
C GLU A 955 30.78 128.88 -104.51
N GLY A 956 30.06 127.79 -104.83
CA GLY A 956 28.62 127.46 -104.72
C GLY A 956 28.11 126.39 -105.73
N THR A 957 27.08 125.62 -105.35
CA THR A 957 26.19 124.74 -106.17
C THR A 957 26.74 123.50 -106.91
N GLN A 958 26.09 122.33 -106.74
CA GLN A 958 25.87 121.33 -107.82
C GLN A 958 24.83 120.23 -107.45
N SER A 959 24.24 119.60 -108.47
CA SER A 959 23.25 118.51 -108.36
C SER A 959 23.16 117.71 -109.68
N ALA A 960 23.35 116.39 -109.67
CA ALA A 960 23.34 115.57 -110.90
C ALA A 960 22.97 114.07 -110.76
N ASP A 961 23.31 113.39 -109.66
CA ASP A 961 23.49 111.91 -109.67
C ASP A 961 22.23 111.03 -109.66
N THR A 962 21.01 111.59 -109.59
CA THR A 962 19.78 110.78 -109.39
C THR A 962 19.39 109.94 -110.61
N ASP A 963 19.60 110.45 -111.81
CA ASP A 963 18.86 110.00 -113.00
C ASP A 963 19.50 108.78 -113.71
N GLU A 964 20.78 108.51 -113.49
CA GLU A 964 21.45 107.35 -114.12
C GLU A 964 21.03 106.01 -113.49
N THR A 965 20.75 106.00 -112.18
CA THR A 965 20.45 104.78 -111.42
C THR A 965 19.19 104.06 -111.92
N ALA A 966 18.15 104.81 -112.31
CA ALA A 966 16.89 104.27 -112.84
C ALA A 966 17.06 103.58 -114.21
N ARG A 967 18.09 103.96 -114.99
CA ARG A 967 18.24 103.48 -116.38
C ARG A 967 18.83 102.07 -116.46
N LEU A 968 19.66 101.68 -115.49
CA LEU A 968 20.34 100.37 -115.47
C LEU A 968 19.40 99.21 -115.10
N GLN A 969 18.42 99.42 -114.22
CA GLN A 969 17.49 98.34 -113.81
C GLN A 969 16.65 97.80 -114.98
N SER A 970 16.22 98.66 -115.91
CA SER A 970 15.42 98.25 -117.07
C SER A 970 16.17 97.36 -118.06
N GLN A 971 17.50 97.49 -118.19
CA GLN A 971 18.29 96.64 -119.10
C GLN A 971 18.45 95.22 -118.55
N LEU A 972 18.57 95.07 -117.23
CA LEU A 972 18.78 93.78 -116.57
C LEU A 972 17.53 92.86 -116.70
N MET A 973 16.33 93.44 -116.71
CA MET A 973 15.06 92.72 -116.95
C MET A 973 14.87 92.20 -118.39
N HIS A 974 15.57 92.75 -119.39
CA HIS A 974 15.45 92.26 -120.77
C HIS A 974 16.27 90.97 -120.98
N LEU A 975 17.52 90.98 -120.49
CA LEU A 975 18.46 89.87 -120.65
C LEU A 975 18.01 88.59 -119.94
N THR A 976 17.29 88.68 -118.83
CA THR A 976 16.72 87.51 -118.14
C THR A 976 15.63 86.82 -118.96
N TYR A 977 14.91 87.54 -119.81
CA TYR A 977 13.85 87.00 -120.66
C TYR A 977 14.42 86.22 -121.86
N GLU A 978 15.48 86.74 -122.49
CA GLU A 978 16.18 86.06 -123.60
C GLU A 978 16.88 84.77 -123.13
N VAL A 979 17.48 84.76 -121.93
CA VAL A 979 18.11 83.56 -121.35
C VAL A 979 17.08 82.49 -120.97
N ALA A 980 15.84 82.86 -120.65
CA ALA A 980 14.75 81.90 -120.46
C ALA A 980 14.33 81.26 -121.79
N PHE A 981 14.09 82.06 -122.83
CA PHE A 981 13.68 81.60 -124.16
C PHE A 981 14.71 80.65 -124.80
N LEU A 982 16.01 80.95 -124.65
CA LEU A 982 17.10 80.10 -125.15
C LEU A 982 17.27 78.76 -124.40
N ARG A 983 16.56 78.54 -123.28
CA ARG A 983 16.54 77.23 -122.60
C ARG A 983 15.47 76.28 -123.12
N GLU A 984 14.33 76.78 -123.62
CA GLU A 984 13.28 75.90 -124.17
C GLU A 984 13.68 75.31 -125.54
N GLN A 985 14.39 76.06 -126.39
CA GLN A 985 14.83 75.56 -127.72
C GLN A 985 15.88 74.43 -127.68
N ILE A 986 16.39 74.05 -126.50
CA ILE A 986 17.23 72.85 -126.31
C ILE A 986 16.37 71.61 -125.99
N SER A 987 15.06 71.78 -125.82
CA SER A 987 14.03 70.74 -125.82
C SER A 987 12.94 70.95 -126.89
N TRP A 988 13.32 71.54 -128.03
CA TRP A 988 12.50 71.96 -129.19
C TRP A 988 11.60 73.18 -128.98
#